data_AF-A0A4U0TL13-F1
#
_entry.id   AF-A0A4U0TL13-F1
#
_cell.length_a   1.000
_cell.length_b   1.000
_cell.length_c   1.000
_cell.angle_alpha   90.00
_cell.angle_beta   90.00
_cell.angle_gamma   90.00
#
_symmetry.space_group_name_H-M   'P 1'
#
loop_
_entity.id
_entity.type
_entity.pdbx_description
1 polymer ?
#
loop_
_entity_poly.entity_id
_entity_poly.type
_entity_poly.pdbx_seq_one_letter_code
_entity_poly.pdbx_strand_id
1 'polypeptide(L)'
;MAGNFDKEEFVGIFHHVFLPPQLPQKADDKSDIPLLRMIVTALSDLQAILPRAIAIGNALEALKALQIVNSLPDGAISEPALSQRLEALRTGQVIPVHVRSQNAAIMITCKTDQVVFEEFELSPANEAVMTTKGRLIRTFPGLAVAVDAGEFKLTDLASTVGHTLATMCQQPVPEMQPQSKKAGSSNDELRDTTMPAAVSELFFGFLRGFGQGVPVTGISKNTREEVLWKDAKAPWRRSPMWLLIRIVLQLNIERSSDGSRSLYKEATTFVMAQVLKTALQYDVDSEAMYIMSAKIVRRLHKSREAAKLTSREISGAVEASINDVLQQASSTLADRWKVIQLKDGRELDLAALSLLDFEADTHADLPELEKYIMELQSHQDEAERASFSPSSALIKHSPDTLPRLPSSNSEESCYATANLQQFEQWISTYLDRWVLSNLHEGTCEALYQLMLDYHRLATEHYTRNPEATSVMLLTMFELWIACDRVAVSINPLLAEYNPEIPPGILQDMLLPFYYQMERLVVVESYLENRAATSPYKHSTMLFETHSAASFAIRFFDQSASHQGLLAEIQQQANQTRLAKRREFETTKSEYHEFNAIYSQTSCAFFTKIIDRWTDPPETEQQHAHDCKKCLYKRKRDALKITVHEWPLPHDPREAKAIVFEADVPPWLSFWRDARLFILQDVLKGECDAVESTSSYRLSQTDPHLSRQYFRGSRSHRVDLLSVCKPFTVSHYREKKMTSALLESDVCVANGLRYKYYDATSGRYIGNLEYGDSVARSCTYTLSNKQLQDCIFRQSSSPDGSTPNTVIANQDTCPDNMTLEEFKDLASIPLGHHIQWANMMVQLAMPSVDFKKVDTTLVFLQCIYQTGPPNGEAMREAHSMFRAGTRVGFVLEHVKAAIERIKQNWESAQALSLFVAILTRTLSLHSAATDGRFQALIDSCIELLTSARKVALGWMFALRDRAHAATEEKDRNGFISKSVEVALILL
;
A
#
# COMPACT_ATOMS: atom_id res chain seq x y z
N MET A 1 -42.40 29.72 -19.90
CA MET A 1 -42.11 29.22 -18.53
C MET A 1 -40.77 28.49 -18.61
N ALA A 2 -39.69 29.08 -18.09
CA ALA A 2 -38.40 28.40 -18.00
C ALA A 2 -38.56 27.21 -17.06
N GLY A 3 -38.18 26.00 -17.50
CA GLY A 3 -38.24 24.83 -16.64
C GLY A 3 -37.24 25.01 -15.50
N ASN A 4 -37.73 25.07 -14.26
CA ASN A 4 -36.88 25.04 -13.08
C ASN A 4 -36.15 23.70 -13.03
N PHE A 5 -34.89 23.69 -13.47
CA PHE A 5 -33.94 22.62 -13.16
C PHE A 5 -33.47 22.77 -11.72
N ASP A 6 -33.29 21.64 -11.03
CA ASP A 6 -32.53 21.62 -9.78
C ASP A 6 -31.02 21.76 -10.08
N LYS A 7 -30.25 22.33 -9.14
CA LYS A 7 -28.80 22.58 -9.29
C LYS A 7 -28.05 21.29 -9.63
N GLU A 8 -28.44 20.18 -9.02
CA GLU A 8 -27.84 18.86 -9.31
C GLU A 8 -28.19 18.33 -10.71
N GLU A 9 -29.40 18.58 -11.21
CA GLU A 9 -29.80 18.19 -12.57
C GLU A 9 -28.97 18.94 -13.62
N PHE A 10 -28.72 20.24 -13.38
CA PHE A 10 -27.87 21.05 -14.23
C PHE A 10 -26.42 20.55 -14.26
N VAL A 11 -25.86 20.18 -13.10
CA VAL A 11 -24.51 19.62 -12.99
C VAL A 11 -24.37 18.33 -13.83
N GLY A 12 -25.37 17.45 -13.81
CA GLY A 12 -25.42 16.28 -14.68
C GLY A 12 -25.37 16.64 -16.18
N ILE A 13 -26.17 17.63 -16.60
CA ILE A 13 -26.17 18.13 -17.99
C ILE A 13 -24.78 18.68 -18.37
N PHE A 14 -24.14 19.44 -17.49
CA PHE A 14 -22.79 19.97 -17.70
C PHE A 14 -21.77 18.85 -17.95
N HIS A 15 -21.74 17.81 -17.10
CA HIS A 15 -20.82 16.68 -17.26
C HIS A 15 -21.02 15.96 -18.59
N HIS A 16 -22.28 15.69 -18.98
CA HIS A 16 -22.59 14.94 -20.20
C HIS A 16 -22.37 15.74 -21.49
N VAL A 17 -22.76 17.02 -21.51
CA VAL A 17 -22.67 17.86 -22.71
C VAL A 17 -21.23 18.36 -22.92
N PHE A 18 -20.61 18.92 -21.89
CA PHE A 18 -19.32 19.60 -22.00
C PHE A 18 -18.13 18.67 -21.77
N LEU A 19 -18.28 17.60 -20.98
CA LEU A 19 -17.20 16.68 -20.62
C LEU A 19 -15.97 17.46 -20.08
N PRO A 20 -16.09 18.11 -18.89
CA PRO A 20 -15.00 18.88 -18.27
C PRO A 20 -13.78 18.00 -17.94
N PRO A 21 -12.63 18.61 -17.59
CA PRO A 21 -11.42 17.86 -17.20
C PRO A 21 -11.64 16.98 -15.96
N GLN A 22 -12.38 17.47 -14.97
CA GLN A 22 -12.76 16.70 -13.79
C GLN A 22 -14.18 16.16 -13.96
N LEU A 23 -14.31 14.84 -13.97
CA LEU A 23 -15.58 14.13 -14.13
C LEU A 23 -15.94 13.38 -12.85
N PRO A 24 -17.24 13.08 -12.63
CA PRO A 24 -17.65 12.26 -11.50
C PRO A 24 -17.05 10.86 -11.55
N GLN A 25 -16.95 10.23 -10.38
CA GLN A 25 -16.40 8.89 -10.20
C GLN A 25 -17.47 7.84 -9.84
N LYS A 26 -18.75 8.25 -9.85
CA LYS A 26 -19.93 7.46 -9.51
C LYS A 26 -21.01 7.73 -10.57
N ALA A 27 -21.76 6.68 -10.95
CA ALA A 27 -22.94 6.80 -11.82
C ALA A 27 -23.95 7.85 -11.31
N ASP A 28 -24.61 8.54 -12.24
CA ASP A 28 -25.66 9.51 -11.90
C ASP A 28 -26.89 8.80 -11.31
N ASP A 29 -27.42 9.35 -10.21
CA ASP A 29 -28.59 8.79 -9.52
C ASP A 29 -29.93 9.26 -10.16
N LYS A 30 -29.90 10.25 -11.08
CA LYS A 30 -31.08 10.91 -11.68
C LYS A 30 -31.27 10.55 -13.16
N SER A 31 -32.50 10.74 -13.65
CA SER A 31 -32.91 10.46 -15.03
C SER A 31 -32.26 11.40 -16.06
N ASP A 32 -32.05 10.93 -17.28
CA ASP A 32 -31.60 11.75 -18.43
C ASP A 32 -32.70 12.64 -19.03
N ILE A 33 -33.93 12.60 -18.52
CA ILE A 33 -35.06 13.36 -19.06
C ILE A 33 -34.89 14.89 -18.97
N PRO A 34 -34.32 15.48 -17.89
CA PRO A 34 -33.99 16.91 -17.85
C PRO A 34 -33.04 17.32 -18.98
N LEU A 35 -32.04 16.49 -19.31
CA LEU A 35 -31.14 16.73 -20.44
C LEU A 35 -31.90 16.78 -21.77
N LEU A 36 -32.79 15.83 -22.03
CA LEU A 36 -33.61 15.81 -23.24
C LEU A 36 -34.50 17.06 -23.33
N ARG A 37 -35.16 17.45 -22.24
CA ARG A 37 -36.02 18.64 -22.17
C ARG A 37 -35.24 19.93 -22.46
N MET A 38 -34.04 20.05 -21.89
CA MET A 38 -33.13 21.18 -22.14
C MET A 38 -32.81 21.31 -23.64
N ILE A 39 -32.49 20.20 -24.29
CA ILE A 39 -32.10 20.19 -25.71
C ILE A 39 -33.30 20.47 -26.63
N VAL A 40 -34.49 19.92 -26.32
CA VAL A 40 -35.73 20.23 -27.06
C VAL A 40 -36.08 21.72 -26.97
N THR A 41 -35.90 22.32 -25.78
CA THR A 41 -36.11 23.76 -25.59
C THR A 41 -35.11 24.57 -26.42
N ALA A 42 -33.83 24.25 -26.33
CA ALA A 42 -32.78 24.93 -27.10
C ALA A 42 -32.97 24.79 -28.62
N LEU A 43 -33.44 23.65 -29.12
CA LEU A 43 -33.74 23.47 -30.55
C LEU A 43 -35.01 24.22 -30.98
N SER A 44 -35.99 24.39 -30.09
CA SER A 44 -37.16 25.23 -30.35
C SER A 44 -36.76 26.69 -30.52
N ASP A 45 -35.84 27.19 -29.67
CA ASP A 45 -35.28 28.53 -29.79
C ASP A 45 -34.48 28.70 -31.11
N LEU A 46 -33.72 27.67 -31.50
CA LEU A 46 -33.01 27.69 -32.78
C LEU A 46 -33.97 27.71 -33.98
N GLN A 47 -35.05 26.93 -33.95
CA GLN A 47 -36.07 26.93 -35.00
C GLN A 47 -36.74 28.29 -35.13
N ALA A 48 -36.93 29.02 -34.03
CA ALA A 48 -37.45 30.38 -34.06
C ALA A 48 -36.49 31.37 -34.74
N ILE A 49 -35.18 31.18 -34.58
CA ILE A 49 -34.14 31.99 -35.25
C ILE A 49 -34.01 31.60 -36.74
N LEU A 50 -34.18 30.31 -37.06
CA LEU A 50 -34.07 29.75 -38.41
C LEU A 50 -35.40 29.16 -38.90
N PRO A 51 -36.47 29.95 -39.06
CA PRO A 51 -37.82 29.43 -39.35
C PRO A 51 -37.91 28.72 -40.70
N ARG A 52 -36.98 28.98 -41.63
CA ARG A 52 -36.91 28.36 -42.97
C ARG A 52 -36.11 27.06 -43.00
N ALA A 53 -35.45 26.66 -41.91
CA ALA A 53 -34.68 25.42 -41.85
C ALA A 53 -35.59 24.23 -41.53
N ILE A 54 -35.98 23.48 -42.56
CA ILE A 54 -36.84 22.29 -42.47
C ILE A 54 -36.09 21.18 -41.70
N ALA A 55 -34.79 21.04 -41.94
CA ALA A 55 -33.93 20.08 -41.24
C ALA A 55 -33.97 20.22 -39.70
N ILE A 56 -33.98 21.46 -39.18
CA ILE A 56 -34.05 21.72 -37.73
C ILE A 56 -35.45 21.39 -37.20
N GLY A 57 -36.50 21.74 -37.95
CA GLY A 57 -37.88 21.42 -37.60
C GLY A 57 -38.11 19.91 -37.50
N ASN A 58 -37.64 19.14 -38.49
CA ASN A 58 -37.73 17.68 -38.48
C ASN A 58 -36.99 17.06 -37.30
N ALA A 59 -35.77 17.54 -37.00
CA ALA A 59 -35.00 17.06 -35.86
C ALA A 59 -35.65 17.41 -34.51
N LEU A 60 -36.26 18.59 -34.40
CA LEU A 60 -37.02 19.00 -33.23
C LEU A 60 -38.24 18.10 -33.00
N GLU A 61 -39.02 17.81 -34.04
CA GLU A 61 -40.17 16.91 -33.95
C GLU A 61 -39.76 15.48 -33.57
N ALA A 62 -38.65 14.97 -34.10
CA ALA A 62 -38.10 13.67 -33.71
C ALA A 62 -37.73 13.62 -32.22
N LEU A 63 -37.12 14.68 -31.67
CA LEU A 63 -36.77 14.74 -30.25
C LEU A 63 -37.98 14.96 -29.34
N LYS A 64 -39.02 15.68 -29.79
CA LYS A 64 -40.31 15.73 -29.10
C LYS A 64 -40.99 14.36 -29.07
N ALA A 65 -40.90 13.60 -30.17
CA ALA A 65 -41.39 12.22 -30.20
C ALA A 65 -40.64 11.33 -29.20
N LEU A 66 -39.31 11.42 -29.14
CA LEU A 66 -38.50 10.72 -28.14
C LEU A 66 -38.91 11.10 -26.71
N GLN A 67 -39.16 12.38 -26.44
CA GLN A 67 -39.59 12.87 -25.12
C GLN A 67 -40.96 12.30 -24.70
N ILE A 68 -41.88 12.15 -25.66
CA ILE A 68 -43.22 11.61 -25.42
C ILE A 68 -43.19 10.08 -25.25
N VAL A 69 -42.41 9.39 -26.08
CA VAL A 69 -42.26 7.93 -26.02
C VAL A 69 -41.55 7.53 -24.73
N ASN A 70 -40.45 8.18 -24.36
CA ASN A 70 -39.68 7.89 -23.15
C ASN A 70 -40.13 8.75 -21.94
N SER A 71 -41.44 9.01 -21.79
CA SER A 71 -42.00 9.93 -20.79
C SER A 71 -42.17 9.35 -19.38
N LEU A 72 -42.07 8.03 -19.21
CA LEU A 72 -42.21 7.39 -17.91
C LEU A 72 -40.98 7.63 -17.01
N PRO A 73 -41.09 7.41 -15.68
CA PRO A 73 -39.95 7.52 -14.76
C PRO A 73 -38.70 6.79 -15.28
N ASP A 74 -37.54 7.38 -15.01
CA ASP A 74 -36.22 6.94 -15.49
C ASP A 74 -36.03 6.89 -17.01
N GLY A 75 -36.93 7.52 -17.77
CA GLY A 75 -36.90 7.52 -19.23
C GLY A 75 -37.38 6.20 -19.85
N ALA A 76 -38.25 5.46 -19.16
CA ALA A 76 -38.86 4.25 -19.70
C ALA A 76 -39.91 4.57 -20.78
N ILE A 77 -40.18 3.59 -21.64
CA ILE A 77 -41.13 3.72 -22.75
C ILE A 77 -42.58 3.66 -22.23
N SER A 78 -43.39 4.64 -22.61
CA SER A 78 -44.84 4.61 -22.51
C SER A 78 -45.41 3.81 -23.69
N GLU A 79 -45.81 2.58 -23.44
CA GLU A 79 -46.42 1.69 -24.45
C GLU A 79 -47.60 2.35 -25.17
N PRO A 80 -48.59 2.97 -24.50
CA PRO A 80 -49.69 3.64 -25.19
C PRO A 80 -49.22 4.78 -26.10
N ALA A 81 -48.23 5.57 -25.65
CA ALA A 81 -47.73 6.70 -26.44
C ALA A 81 -46.92 6.24 -27.65
N LEU A 82 -46.16 5.15 -27.52
CA LEU A 82 -45.43 4.55 -28.63
C LEU A 82 -46.40 3.94 -29.66
N SER A 83 -47.36 3.11 -29.23
CA SER A 83 -48.33 2.49 -30.12
C SER A 83 -49.15 3.52 -30.89
N GLN A 84 -49.68 4.54 -30.18
CA GLN A 84 -50.44 5.64 -30.83
C GLN A 84 -49.61 6.36 -31.90
N ARG A 85 -48.32 6.59 -31.66
CA ARG A 85 -47.44 7.26 -32.62
C ARG A 85 -47.07 6.35 -33.79
N LEU A 86 -46.91 5.05 -33.57
CA LEU A 86 -46.66 4.08 -34.64
C LEU A 86 -47.88 3.96 -35.56
N GLU A 87 -49.10 3.93 -35.02
CA GLU A 87 -50.35 3.91 -35.78
C GLU A 87 -50.55 5.22 -36.58
N ALA A 88 -50.25 6.36 -35.97
CA ALA A 88 -50.35 7.67 -36.60
C ALA A 88 -49.16 8.05 -37.50
N LEU A 89 -48.21 7.13 -37.73
CA LEU A 89 -46.96 7.41 -38.43
C LEU A 89 -47.20 7.74 -39.91
N ARG A 90 -46.77 8.95 -40.32
CA ARG A 90 -46.88 9.47 -41.69
C ARG A 90 -45.53 9.49 -42.40
N THR A 91 -45.56 9.48 -43.73
CA THR A 91 -44.36 9.57 -44.57
C THR A 91 -43.52 10.79 -44.19
N GLY A 92 -42.22 10.57 -43.98
CA GLY A 92 -41.25 11.59 -43.56
C GLY A 92 -41.11 11.76 -42.04
N GLN A 93 -41.98 11.17 -41.22
CA GLN A 93 -41.87 11.25 -39.76
C GLN A 93 -40.89 10.22 -39.20
N VAL A 94 -40.22 10.61 -38.11
CA VAL A 94 -39.20 9.83 -37.41
C VAL A 94 -39.56 9.71 -35.94
N ILE A 95 -39.54 8.48 -35.41
CA ILE A 95 -39.75 8.17 -33.99
C ILE A 95 -38.47 7.51 -33.45
N PRO A 96 -37.63 8.25 -32.70
CA PRO A 96 -36.56 7.67 -31.93
C PRO A 96 -37.09 7.06 -30.63
N VAL A 97 -36.53 5.92 -30.24
CA VAL A 97 -36.90 5.15 -29.05
C VAL A 97 -35.64 4.74 -28.30
N HIS A 98 -35.54 5.06 -27.01
CA HIS A 98 -34.47 4.58 -26.15
C HIS A 98 -34.90 3.31 -25.39
N VAL A 99 -34.18 2.20 -25.58
CA VAL A 99 -34.43 0.90 -24.93
C VAL A 99 -33.38 0.71 -23.82
N ARG A 100 -33.57 1.43 -22.71
CA ARG A 100 -32.55 1.62 -21.66
C ARG A 100 -31.94 0.32 -21.13
N SER A 101 -32.75 -0.64 -20.71
CA SER A 101 -32.26 -1.89 -20.07
C SER A 101 -31.48 -2.80 -21.02
N GLN A 102 -31.53 -2.55 -22.34
CA GLN A 102 -30.80 -3.34 -23.35
C GLN A 102 -29.66 -2.55 -23.98
N ASN A 103 -29.25 -1.41 -23.43
CA ASN A 103 -28.17 -0.59 -23.98
C ASN A 103 -28.33 -0.25 -25.48
N ALA A 104 -29.58 -0.09 -25.92
CA ALA A 104 -29.91 0.06 -27.34
C ALA A 104 -30.90 1.21 -27.57
N ALA A 105 -30.95 1.69 -28.80
CA ALA A 105 -31.97 2.59 -29.30
C ALA A 105 -32.40 2.22 -30.71
N ILE A 106 -33.59 2.67 -31.09
CA ILE A 106 -34.17 2.41 -32.40
C ILE A 106 -34.70 3.72 -32.99
N MET A 107 -34.40 3.98 -34.25
CA MET A 107 -35.01 5.08 -35.00
C MET A 107 -35.93 4.50 -36.07
N ILE A 108 -37.21 4.83 -35.95
CA ILE A 108 -38.28 4.30 -36.80
C ILE A 108 -38.69 5.41 -37.76
N THR A 109 -38.51 5.20 -39.07
CA THR A 109 -38.79 6.19 -40.12
C THR A 109 -39.78 5.65 -41.12
N CYS A 110 -40.87 6.37 -41.36
CA CYS A 110 -41.79 6.02 -42.45
C CYS A 110 -41.36 6.68 -43.76
N LYS A 111 -40.99 5.87 -44.74
CA LYS A 111 -40.78 6.26 -46.15
C LYS A 111 -42.08 6.00 -46.94
N THR A 112 -42.09 6.31 -48.23
CA THR A 112 -43.30 6.28 -49.08
C THR A 112 -44.07 4.96 -48.96
N ASP A 113 -43.38 3.82 -49.08
CA ASP A 113 -44.01 2.49 -49.05
C ASP A 113 -43.44 1.56 -47.96
N GLN A 114 -42.54 2.07 -47.09
CA GLN A 114 -41.82 1.23 -46.12
C GLN A 114 -41.65 1.93 -44.77
N VAL A 115 -41.68 1.16 -43.68
CA VAL A 115 -41.25 1.58 -42.34
C VAL A 115 -39.86 1.00 -42.08
N VAL A 116 -38.88 1.88 -41.90
CA VAL A 116 -37.47 1.52 -41.69
C VAL A 116 -37.12 1.63 -40.21
N PHE A 117 -36.60 0.55 -39.64
CA PHE A 117 -36.09 0.45 -38.28
C PHE A 117 -34.56 0.46 -38.32
N GLU A 118 -33.94 1.35 -37.56
CA GLU A 118 -32.48 1.51 -37.48
C GLU A 118 -32.02 1.35 -36.02
N GLU A 119 -31.11 0.41 -35.75
CA GLU A 119 -30.62 0.06 -34.41
C GLU A 119 -29.33 0.82 -34.04
N PHE A 120 -29.20 1.16 -32.77
CA PHE A 120 -27.99 1.77 -32.20
C PHE A 120 -27.65 1.17 -30.84
N GLU A 121 -26.46 0.59 -30.71
CA GLU A 121 -25.83 0.38 -29.40
C GLU A 121 -25.43 1.74 -28.80
N LEU A 122 -25.76 2.04 -27.55
CA LEU A 122 -25.48 3.36 -26.97
C LEU A 122 -24.19 3.41 -26.15
N SER A 123 -23.88 2.40 -25.36
CA SER A 123 -22.71 2.38 -24.47
C SER A 123 -21.78 1.23 -24.83
N PRO A 124 -20.48 1.46 -25.07
CA PRO A 124 -19.54 0.38 -25.31
C PRO A 124 -19.10 -0.30 -24.01
N ALA A 125 -18.61 -1.55 -24.13
CA ALA A 125 -18.01 -2.31 -23.03
C ALA A 125 -16.79 -1.60 -22.41
N ASN A 126 -16.54 -1.87 -21.13
CA ASN A 126 -15.39 -1.31 -20.39
C ASN A 126 -14.06 -1.54 -21.10
N GLU A 127 -13.84 -2.77 -21.56
CA GLU A 127 -12.61 -3.13 -22.26
C GLU A 127 -12.39 -2.25 -23.51
N ALA A 128 -13.43 -2.04 -24.32
CA ALA A 128 -13.33 -1.21 -25.52
C ALA A 128 -12.98 0.25 -25.19
N VAL A 129 -13.50 0.80 -24.08
CA VAL A 129 -13.15 2.17 -23.65
C VAL A 129 -11.72 2.23 -23.14
N MET A 130 -11.34 1.31 -22.24
CA MET A 130 -10.06 1.35 -21.53
C MET A 130 -8.87 0.96 -22.42
N THR A 131 -9.06 0.09 -23.41
CA THR A 131 -7.99 -0.37 -24.30
C THR A 131 -7.76 0.55 -25.52
N THR A 132 -8.76 1.37 -25.88
CA THR A 132 -8.65 2.25 -27.05
C THR A 132 -7.67 3.39 -26.80
N LYS A 133 -6.56 3.40 -27.54
CA LYS A 133 -5.65 4.55 -27.61
C LYS A 133 -6.27 5.65 -28.48
N GLY A 134 -6.58 6.80 -27.87
CA GLY A 134 -7.10 7.97 -28.59
C GLY A 134 -8.62 8.13 -28.53
N ARG A 135 -9.34 7.81 -29.60
CA ARG A 135 -10.81 7.99 -29.68
C ARG A 135 -11.48 6.75 -30.26
N LEU A 136 -12.50 6.26 -29.56
CA LEU A 136 -13.33 5.15 -30.03
C LEU A 136 -14.17 5.62 -31.21
N ILE A 137 -14.05 4.93 -32.35
CA ILE A 137 -14.80 5.23 -33.58
C ILE A 137 -15.95 4.24 -33.68
N ARG A 138 -17.18 4.75 -33.71
CA ARG A 138 -18.41 3.95 -33.77
C ARG A 138 -19.26 4.39 -34.95
N THR A 139 -19.89 3.44 -35.63
CA THR A 139 -20.75 3.67 -36.80
C THR A 139 -22.20 3.44 -36.44
N PHE A 140 -23.09 4.29 -36.94
CA PHE A 140 -24.52 4.29 -36.63
C PHE A 140 -25.35 4.47 -37.90
N PRO A 141 -26.44 3.72 -38.12
CA PRO A 141 -26.89 2.59 -37.29
C PRO A 141 -26.04 1.34 -37.44
N GLY A 142 -26.19 0.40 -36.51
CA GLY A 142 -25.57 -0.93 -36.56
C GLY A 142 -26.33 -1.88 -37.47
N LEU A 143 -27.67 -1.87 -37.39
CA LEU A 143 -28.57 -2.68 -38.22
C LEU A 143 -29.71 -1.83 -38.77
N ALA A 144 -30.25 -2.23 -39.94
CA ALA A 144 -31.45 -1.61 -40.49
C ALA A 144 -32.36 -2.65 -41.19
N VAL A 145 -33.67 -2.55 -40.94
CA VAL A 145 -34.70 -3.42 -41.52
C VAL A 145 -35.84 -2.55 -42.05
N ALA A 146 -36.32 -2.83 -43.25
CA ALA A 146 -37.50 -2.20 -43.82
C ALA A 146 -38.67 -3.20 -43.88
N VAL A 147 -39.82 -2.78 -43.39
CA VAL A 147 -41.11 -3.50 -43.43
C VAL A 147 -42.04 -2.73 -44.37
N ASP A 148 -42.89 -3.42 -45.12
CA ASP A 148 -43.89 -2.78 -45.97
C ASP A 148 -44.86 -1.91 -45.14
N ALA A 149 -45.12 -0.68 -45.56
CA ALA A 149 -45.93 0.26 -44.79
C ALA A 149 -47.42 -0.10 -44.76
N GLY A 150 -47.92 -0.81 -45.79
CA GLY A 150 -49.28 -1.35 -45.81
C GLY A 150 -49.42 -2.52 -44.84
N GLU A 151 -48.49 -3.47 -44.89
CA GLU A 151 -48.44 -4.61 -43.97
C GLU A 151 -48.29 -4.17 -42.50
N PHE A 152 -47.44 -3.17 -42.24
CA PHE A 152 -47.25 -2.60 -40.90
C PHE A 152 -48.51 -1.94 -40.32
N LYS A 153 -49.40 -1.40 -41.18
CA LYS A 153 -50.64 -0.73 -40.79
C LYS A 153 -51.86 -1.65 -40.74
N LEU A 154 -51.87 -2.74 -41.50
CA LEU A 154 -52.99 -3.70 -41.58
C LEU A 154 -52.92 -4.81 -40.52
N THR A 155 -51.77 -5.01 -39.90
CA THR A 155 -51.53 -6.06 -38.89
C THR A 155 -51.44 -5.48 -37.48
N ASP A 156 -51.54 -6.35 -36.47
CA ASP A 156 -51.22 -6.02 -35.06
C ASP A 156 -49.70 -5.80 -34.82
N LEU A 157 -48.91 -5.57 -35.88
CA LEU A 157 -47.46 -5.43 -35.79
C LEU A 157 -47.06 -4.14 -35.08
N ALA A 158 -47.75 -3.03 -35.30
CA ALA A 158 -47.47 -1.77 -34.62
C ALA A 158 -47.66 -1.86 -33.10
N SER A 159 -48.75 -2.49 -32.65
CA SER A 159 -49.04 -2.72 -31.23
C SER A 159 -48.06 -3.74 -30.62
N THR A 160 -47.72 -4.80 -31.35
CA THR A 160 -46.70 -5.78 -30.94
C THR A 160 -45.34 -5.13 -30.75
N VAL A 161 -44.89 -4.30 -31.71
CA VAL A 161 -43.63 -3.53 -31.61
C VAL A 161 -43.66 -2.61 -30.38
N GLY A 162 -44.77 -1.88 -30.17
CA GLY A 162 -44.95 -1.02 -29.00
C GLY A 162 -44.79 -1.78 -27.68
N HIS A 163 -45.49 -2.92 -27.57
CA HIS A 163 -45.46 -3.78 -26.39
C HIS A 163 -44.08 -4.41 -26.13
N THR A 164 -43.45 -4.97 -27.17
CA THR A 164 -42.14 -5.61 -27.06
C THR A 164 -41.06 -4.62 -26.64
N LEU A 165 -41.00 -3.44 -27.27
CA LEU A 165 -40.00 -2.42 -26.93
C LEU A 165 -40.23 -1.87 -25.52
N ALA A 166 -41.48 -1.64 -25.12
CA ALA A 166 -41.81 -1.23 -23.76
C ALA A 166 -41.38 -2.27 -22.72
N THR A 167 -41.57 -3.55 -23.03
CA THR A 167 -41.13 -4.67 -22.18
C THR A 167 -39.61 -4.74 -22.08
N MET A 168 -38.90 -4.74 -23.21
CA MET A 168 -37.43 -4.77 -23.26
C MET A 168 -36.78 -3.56 -22.59
N CYS A 169 -37.42 -2.40 -22.63
CA CYS A 169 -36.94 -1.20 -21.95
C CYS A 169 -37.02 -1.31 -20.41
N GLN A 170 -37.90 -2.15 -19.87
CA GLN A 170 -38.10 -2.30 -18.43
C GLN A 170 -37.44 -3.56 -17.85
N GLN A 171 -37.42 -4.65 -18.60
CA GLN A 171 -36.94 -5.95 -18.12
C GLN A 171 -35.49 -6.18 -18.55
N PRO A 172 -34.51 -6.26 -17.64
CA PRO A 172 -33.15 -6.68 -18.00
C PRO A 172 -33.13 -8.16 -18.41
N VAL A 173 -32.21 -8.51 -19.31
CA VAL A 173 -31.95 -9.91 -19.70
C VAL A 173 -30.63 -10.34 -19.04
N PRO A 174 -30.65 -11.17 -17.98
CA PRO A 174 -29.45 -11.53 -17.22
C PRO A 174 -28.31 -12.08 -18.09
N GLU A 175 -28.63 -12.88 -19.11
CA GLU A 175 -27.67 -13.48 -20.04
C GLU A 175 -26.90 -12.45 -20.87
N MET A 176 -27.42 -11.23 -20.98
CA MET A 176 -26.78 -10.12 -21.70
C MET A 176 -25.90 -9.26 -20.78
N GLN A 177 -25.89 -9.52 -19.47
CA GLN A 177 -25.00 -8.86 -18.53
C GLN A 177 -23.67 -9.63 -18.44
N PRO A 178 -22.51 -8.97 -18.58
CA PRO A 178 -21.21 -9.64 -18.39
C PRO A 178 -21.09 -10.28 -17.01
N GLN A 179 -20.38 -11.41 -16.90
CA GLN A 179 -20.16 -12.11 -15.62
C GLN A 179 -18.72 -11.94 -15.13
N SER A 180 -18.56 -11.83 -13.80
CA SER A 180 -17.26 -11.90 -13.12
C SER A 180 -17.19 -13.11 -12.18
N LYS A 181 -16.00 -13.67 -11.99
CA LYS A 181 -15.77 -14.80 -11.09
C LYS A 181 -15.26 -14.30 -9.74
N LYS A 182 -15.93 -14.69 -8.65
CA LYS A 182 -15.45 -14.50 -7.28
C LYS A 182 -15.62 -15.80 -6.50
N ALA A 183 -14.55 -16.28 -5.87
CA ALA A 183 -14.54 -17.55 -5.11
C ALA A 183 -15.09 -18.75 -5.89
N GLY A 184 -14.81 -18.82 -7.20
CA GLY A 184 -15.32 -19.86 -8.09
C GLY A 184 -16.77 -19.68 -8.57
N SER A 185 -17.53 -18.74 -8.01
CA SER A 185 -18.91 -18.43 -8.42
C SER A 185 -18.95 -17.29 -9.45
N SER A 186 -19.68 -17.49 -10.54
CA SER A 186 -20.00 -16.43 -11.52
C SER A 186 -21.09 -15.52 -10.98
N ASN A 187 -20.89 -14.21 -11.05
CA ASN A 187 -21.86 -13.20 -10.64
C ASN A 187 -21.95 -12.12 -11.73
N ASP A 188 -23.14 -11.56 -11.94
CA ASP A 188 -23.34 -10.43 -12.84
C ASP A 188 -22.41 -9.26 -12.48
N GLU A 189 -21.60 -8.84 -13.45
CA GLU A 189 -20.72 -7.68 -13.36
C GLU A 189 -21.52 -6.42 -13.67
N LEU A 190 -22.19 -5.91 -12.63
CA LEU A 190 -23.04 -4.71 -12.70
C LEU A 190 -22.27 -3.43 -13.04
N ARG A 191 -20.92 -3.46 -13.02
CA ARG A 191 -20.09 -2.30 -13.41
C ARG A 191 -19.82 -2.24 -14.90
N ASP A 192 -20.12 -3.29 -15.67
CA ASP A 192 -19.99 -3.29 -17.14
C ASP A 192 -21.34 -3.05 -17.84
N THR A 193 -21.30 -2.76 -19.15
CA THR A 193 -22.49 -2.46 -19.95
C THR A 193 -23.18 -3.74 -20.42
N THR A 194 -24.51 -3.74 -20.40
CA THR A 194 -25.34 -4.80 -20.99
C THR A 194 -25.13 -4.90 -22.50
N MET A 195 -25.08 -6.11 -23.04
CA MET A 195 -24.98 -6.36 -24.47
C MET A 195 -26.31 -6.03 -25.19
N PRO A 196 -26.30 -5.38 -26.37
CA PRO A 196 -27.53 -4.99 -27.07
C PRO A 196 -28.27 -6.14 -27.78
N ALA A 197 -27.79 -7.39 -27.65
CA ALA A 197 -28.26 -8.54 -28.40
C ALA A 197 -29.77 -8.85 -28.25
N ALA A 198 -30.39 -8.51 -27.12
CA ALA A 198 -31.85 -8.63 -26.97
C ALA A 198 -32.62 -7.77 -28.01
N VAL A 199 -32.07 -6.62 -28.40
CA VAL A 199 -32.62 -5.78 -29.47
C VAL A 199 -32.02 -6.16 -30.83
N SER A 200 -30.70 -6.21 -30.94
CA SER A 200 -30.03 -6.39 -32.24
C SER A 200 -30.17 -7.79 -32.84
N GLU A 201 -30.34 -8.83 -32.02
CA GLU A 201 -30.47 -10.22 -32.50
C GLU A 201 -31.93 -10.70 -32.40
N LEU A 202 -32.57 -10.59 -31.23
CA LEU A 202 -33.94 -11.10 -31.03
C LEU A 202 -35.00 -10.21 -31.70
N PHE A 203 -35.08 -8.93 -31.33
CA PHE A 203 -36.11 -8.04 -31.88
C PHE A 203 -35.89 -7.75 -33.38
N PHE A 204 -34.66 -7.46 -33.79
CA PHE A 204 -34.33 -7.27 -35.21
C PHE A 204 -34.42 -8.58 -36.02
N GLY A 205 -34.19 -9.74 -35.39
CA GLY A 205 -34.48 -11.05 -35.98
C GLY A 205 -35.96 -11.23 -36.26
N PHE A 206 -36.83 -10.87 -35.32
CA PHE A 206 -38.28 -10.85 -35.49
C PHE A 206 -38.71 -9.91 -36.63
N LEU A 207 -38.20 -8.68 -36.68
CA LEU A 207 -38.53 -7.72 -37.75
C LEU A 207 -38.14 -8.21 -39.14
N ARG A 208 -37.03 -8.95 -39.29
CA ARG A 208 -36.62 -9.56 -40.57
C ARG A 208 -37.60 -10.61 -41.08
N GLY A 209 -38.49 -11.15 -40.24
CA GLY A 209 -39.55 -12.06 -40.68
C GLY A 209 -40.65 -11.35 -41.47
N PHE A 210 -40.90 -10.06 -41.20
CA PHE A 210 -41.91 -9.22 -41.85
C PHE A 210 -41.32 -8.25 -42.86
N GLY A 211 -40.01 -8.27 -43.06
CA GLY A 211 -39.30 -7.27 -43.83
C GLY A 211 -37.98 -7.78 -44.37
N GLN A 212 -37.12 -6.87 -44.80
CA GLN A 212 -35.80 -7.22 -45.30
C GLN A 212 -34.74 -6.24 -44.79
N GLY A 213 -33.51 -6.74 -44.64
CA GLY A 213 -32.37 -5.89 -44.33
C GLY A 213 -32.15 -4.88 -45.46
N VAL A 214 -31.99 -3.60 -45.10
CA VAL A 214 -31.78 -2.53 -46.10
C VAL A 214 -30.51 -1.74 -45.81
N PRO A 215 -29.77 -1.31 -46.84
CA PRO A 215 -28.69 -0.36 -46.66
C PRO A 215 -29.27 1.02 -46.33
N VAL A 216 -28.68 1.68 -45.33
CA VAL A 216 -29.05 3.04 -44.91
C VAL A 216 -27.81 3.91 -44.81
N THR A 217 -27.95 5.21 -45.06
CA THR A 217 -26.85 6.17 -44.96
C THR A 217 -26.44 6.35 -43.50
N GLY A 218 -25.36 5.70 -43.08
CA GLY A 218 -24.83 5.78 -41.73
C GLY A 218 -23.93 6.99 -41.48
N ILE A 219 -23.57 7.19 -40.22
CA ILE A 219 -22.60 8.18 -39.75
C ILE A 219 -21.56 7.50 -38.86
N SER A 220 -20.30 7.95 -38.96
CA SER A 220 -19.25 7.55 -38.03
C SER A 220 -18.95 8.67 -37.03
N LYS A 221 -18.85 8.33 -35.76
CA LYS A 221 -18.56 9.27 -34.67
C LYS A 221 -17.38 8.79 -33.84
N ASN A 222 -16.52 9.76 -33.51
CA ASN A 222 -15.54 9.60 -32.44
C ASN A 222 -16.27 9.82 -31.11
N THR A 223 -16.64 8.74 -30.43
CA THR A 223 -17.27 8.79 -29.10
C THR A 223 -16.20 9.05 -28.04
N ARG A 224 -16.48 9.99 -27.13
CA ARG A 224 -15.61 10.29 -25.99
C ARG A 224 -16.30 9.71 -24.77
N GLU A 225 -15.94 8.47 -24.50
CA GLU A 225 -16.38 7.68 -23.36
C GLU A 225 -15.27 7.63 -22.32
N GLU A 226 -15.65 7.62 -21.05
CA GLU A 226 -14.77 7.45 -19.90
C GLU A 226 -15.47 6.46 -18.96
N VAL A 227 -14.67 5.63 -18.28
CA VAL A 227 -15.16 4.72 -17.23
C VAL A 227 -14.44 5.09 -15.95
N LEU A 228 -15.09 5.91 -15.13
CA LEU A 228 -14.49 6.48 -13.92
C LEU A 228 -15.13 5.88 -12.67
N TRP A 229 -14.29 5.34 -11.79
CA TRP A 229 -14.74 4.62 -10.61
C TRP A 229 -13.88 4.96 -9.39
N LYS A 230 -14.53 5.41 -8.31
CA LYS A 230 -13.91 5.55 -6.99
C LYS A 230 -14.95 5.21 -5.92
N ASP A 231 -14.76 4.10 -5.22
CA ASP A 231 -15.56 3.65 -4.08
C ASP A 231 -17.09 3.68 -4.32
N ALA A 232 -17.51 3.38 -5.54
CA ALA A 232 -18.89 3.49 -5.99
C ALA A 232 -19.50 2.12 -6.34
N LYS A 233 -20.84 2.02 -6.37
CA LYS A 233 -21.54 0.82 -6.82
C LYS A 233 -21.35 0.59 -8.34
N ALA A 234 -21.52 1.64 -9.12
CA ALA A 234 -21.35 1.65 -10.57
C ALA A 234 -20.46 2.83 -10.98
N PRO A 235 -19.61 2.66 -12.01
CA PRO A 235 -18.75 3.73 -12.52
C PRO A 235 -19.59 4.85 -13.13
N TRP A 236 -19.06 6.08 -13.10
CA TRP A 236 -19.58 7.13 -13.96
C TRP A 236 -19.28 6.80 -15.42
N ARG A 237 -20.29 7.01 -16.27
CA ARG A 237 -20.22 6.90 -17.72
C ARG A 237 -20.95 8.07 -18.33
N ARG A 238 -20.63 8.39 -19.57
CA ARG A 238 -21.36 9.41 -20.30
C ARG A 238 -22.77 8.91 -20.65
N SER A 239 -23.74 9.82 -20.56
CA SER A 239 -25.16 9.52 -20.78
C SER A 239 -25.43 8.84 -22.13
N PRO A 240 -26.04 7.64 -22.14
CA PRO A 240 -26.49 6.97 -23.37
C PRO A 240 -27.52 7.82 -24.14
N MET A 241 -28.40 8.49 -23.41
CA MET A 241 -29.41 9.40 -23.99
C MET A 241 -28.73 10.58 -24.72
N TRP A 242 -27.63 11.13 -24.18
CA TRP A 242 -26.89 12.19 -24.87
C TRP A 242 -26.33 11.74 -26.23
N LEU A 243 -25.82 10.51 -26.30
CA LEU A 243 -25.35 9.96 -27.57
C LEU A 243 -26.50 9.78 -28.56
N LEU A 244 -27.63 9.22 -28.10
CA LEU A 244 -28.83 9.06 -28.91
C LEU A 244 -29.30 10.41 -29.49
N ILE A 245 -29.46 11.44 -28.66
CA ILE A 245 -29.88 12.78 -29.10
C ILE A 245 -28.93 13.31 -30.18
N ARG A 246 -27.62 13.14 -30.00
CA ARG A 246 -26.64 13.57 -31.00
C ARG A 246 -26.74 12.77 -32.30
N ILE A 247 -27.05 11.48 -32.26
CA ILE A 247 -27.22 10.63 -33.45
C ILE A 247 -28.48 11.06 -34.19
N VAL A 248 -29.62 11.12 -33.50
CA VAL A 248 -30.91 11.55 -34.05
C VAL A 248 -30.80 12.93 -34.69
N LEU A 249 -30.22 13.91 -33.99
CA LEU A 249 -30.04 15.27 -34.49
C LEU A 249 -29.17 15.29 -35.75
N GLN A 250 -28.08 14.51 -35.80
CA GLN A 250 -27.20 14.48 -36.97
C GLN A 250 -27.85 13.77 -38.16
N LEU A 251 -28.50 12.62 -37.95
CA LEU A 251 -29.14 11.88 -39.04
C LEU A 251 -30.33 12.65 -39.63
N ASN A 252 -31.17 13.26 -38.80
CA ASN A 252 -32.29 14.06 -39.29
C ASN A 252 -31.81 15.30 -40.06
N ILE A 253 -30.78 15.98 -39.56
CA ILE A 253 -30.24 17.15 -40.25
C ILE A 253 -29.53 16.76 -41.55
N GLU A 254 -28.64 15.77 -41.55
CA GLU A 254 -27.85 15.42 -42.75
C GLU A 254 -28.66 14.72 -43.84
N ARG A 255 -29.76 14.03 -43.48
CA ARG A 255 -30.65 13.37 -44.46
C ARG A 255 -31.75 14.29 -44.99
N SER A 256 -31.94 15.49 -44.42
CA SER A 256 -32.89 16.48 -44.92
C SER A 256 -32.34 17.19 -46.16
N SER A 257 -33.23 17.64 -47.05
CA SER A 257 -32.86 18.27 -48.33
C SER A 257 -32.11 19.61 -48.18
N ASP A 258 -32.43 20.40 -47.15
CA ASP A 258 -31.74 21.65 -46.78
C ASP A 258 -30.63 21.43 -45.72
N GLY A 259 -30.38 20.16 -45.42
CA GLY A 259 -29.46 19.64 -44.44
C GLY A 259 -27.98 19.82 -44.74
N SER A 260 -27.14 19.78 -43.70
CA SER A 260 -25.69 19.58 -43.86
C SER A 260 -25.02 19.22 -42.54
N ARG A 261 -23.81 18.65 -42.62
CA ARG A 261 -22.96 18.45 -41.45
C ARG A 261 -22.62 19.75 -40.73
N SER A 262 -22.46 20.85 -41.48
CA SER A 262 -22.19 22.19 -40.92
C SER A 262 -23.39 22.70 -40.11
N LEU A 263 -24.62 22.53 -40.63
CA LEU A 263 -25.86 22.87 -39.91
C LEU A 263 -26.01 22.06 -38.62
N TYR A 264 -25.62 20.78 -38.61
CA TYR A 264 -25.59 19.97 -37.39
C TYR A 264 -24.58 20.52 -36.35
N LYS A 265 -23.40 20.97 -36.78
CA LYS A 265 -22.40 21.58 -35.88
C LYS A 265 -22.87 22.93 -35.33
N GLU A 266 -23.53 23.73 -36.16
CA GLU A 266 -24.17 24.98 -35.77
C GLU A 266 -25.23 24.72 -34.69
N ALA A 267 -26.18 23.81 -34.95
CA ALA A 267 -27.21 23.44 -33.99
C ALA A 267 -26.64 22.92 -32.67
N THR A 268 -25.61 22.06 -32.72
CA THR A 268 -24.94 21.55 -31.51
C THR A 268 -24.27 22.68 -30.71
N THR A 269 -23.65 23.65 -31.38
CA THR A 269 -22.96 24.77 -30.73
C THR A 269 -23.96 25.73 -30.10
N PHE A 270 -25.09 25.97 -30.77
CA PHE A 270 -26.20 26.75 -30.22
C PHE A 270 -26.81 26.08 -28.99
N VAL A 271 -27.06 24.76 -29.03
CA VAL A 271 -27.53 24.00 -27.86
C VAL A 271 -26.57 24.15 -26.67
N MET A 272 -25.26 24.05 -26.91
CA MET A 272 -24.27 24.29 -25.85
C MET A 272 -24.32 25.72 -25.30
N ALA A 273 -24.55 26.72 -26.15
CA ALA A 273 -24.74 28.10 -25.69
C ALA A 273 -26.01 28.26 -24.84
N GLN A 274 -27.13 27.60 -25.18
CA GLN A 274 -28.34 27.64 -24.34
C GLN A 274 -28.14 26.95 -22.98
N VAL A 275 -27.32 25.89 -22.92
CA VAL A 275 -26.92 25.30 -21.63
C VAL A 275 -26.11 26.29 -20.80
N LEU A 276 -25.16 27.02 -21.39
CA LEU A 276 -24.42 28.10 -20.71
C LEU A 276 -25.35 29.24 -20.27
N LYS A 277 -26.29 29.65 -21.12
CA LYS A 277 -27.29 30.68 -20.80
C LYS A 277 -28.12 30.28 -19.58
N THR A 278 -28.54 29.02 -19.53
CA THR A 278 -29.20 28.47 -18.35
C THR A 278 -28.28 28.50 -17.14
N ALA A 279 -27.00 28.14 -17.30
CA ALA A 279 -26.02 28.20 -16.22
C ALA A 279 -25.90 29.58 -15.57
N LEU A 280 -26.04 30.65 -16.36
CA LEU A 280 -25.98 32.04 -15.85
C LEU A 280 -27.17 32.42 -14.98
N GLN A 281 -28.29 31.69 -15.08
CA GLN A 281 -29.46 31.86 -14.23
C GLN A 281 -29.31 31.14 -12.88
N TYR A 282 -28.33 30.24 -12.76
CA TYR A 282 -28.01 29.50 -11.55
C TYR A 282 -26.66 29.96 -10.98
N ASP A 283 -26.48 29.86 -9.66
CA ASP A 283 -25.18 30.13 -9.05
C ASP A 283 -24.24 28.91 -9.22
N VAL A 284 -23.78 28.73 -10.47
CA VAL A 284 -22.82 27.69 -10.88
C VAL A 284 -21.40 28.20 -10.66
N ASP A 285 -20.47 27.31 -10.36
CA ASP A 285 -19.07 27.67 -10.14
C ASP A 285 -18.42 28.36 -11.36
N SER A 286 -17.48 29.28 -11.08
CA SER A 286 -16.78 30.08 -12.09
C SER A 286 -15.94 29.21 -13.03
N GLU A 287 -15.35 28.11 -12.53
CA GLU A 287 -14.58 27.19 -13.37
C GLU A 287 -15.47 26.51 -14.41
N ALA A 288 -16.65 26.04 -14.00
CA ALA A 288 -17.62 25.43 -14.91
C ALA A 288 -18.09 26.42 -15.99
N MET A 289 -18.39 27.67 -15.63
CA MET A 289 -18.75 28.74 -16.58
C MET A 289 -17.61 29.01 -17.59
N TYR A 290 -16.37 29.07 -17.12
CA TYR A 290 -15.20 29.24 -17.99
C TYR A 290 -15.01 28.06 -18.94
N ILE A 291 -15.09 26.82 -18.44
CA ILE A 291 -14.96 25.60 -19.25
C ILE A 291 -16.02 25.55 -20.35
N MET A 292 -17.28 25.90 -20.01
CA MET A 292 -18.36 25.96 -20.98
C MET A 292 -18.06 26.99 -22.08
N SER A 293 -17.69 28.21 -21.68
CA SER A 293 -17.34 29.31 -22.58
C SER A 293 -16.19 28.93 -23.52
N ALA A 294 -15.09 28.41 -22.97
CA ALA A 294 -13.92 27.99 -23.75
C ALA A 294 -14.24 26.90 -24.77
N LYS A 295 -15.08 25.92 -24.41
CA LYS A 295 -15.50 24.84 -25.32
C LYS A 295 -16.43 25.34 -26.43
N ILE A 296 -17.30 26.32 -26.15
CA ILE A 296 -18.15 26.96 -27.16
C ILE A 296 -17.30 27.79 -28.12
N VAL A 297 -16.43 28.66 -27.62
CA VAL A 297 -15.50 29.48 -28.43
C VAL A 297 -14.65 28.59 -29.35
N ARG A 298 -14.09 27.51 -28.81
CA ARG A 298 -13.29 26.57 -29.62
C ARG A 298 -14.12 25.87 -30.70
N ARG A 299 -15.41 25.60 -30.45
CA ARG A 299 -16.31 25.01 -31.46
C ARG A 299 -16.68 26.02 -32.53
N LEU A 300 -16.97 27.27 -32.17
CA LEU A 300 -17.17 28.36 -33.13
C LEU A 300 -15.96 28.52 -34.04
N HIS A 301 -14.74 28.56 -33.46
CA HIS A 301 -13.51 28.64 -34.25
C HIS A 301 -13.37 27.45 -35.21
N LYS A 302 -13.63 26.22 -34.75
CA LYS A 302 -13.59 25.03 -35.63
C LYS A 302 -14.63 25.09 -36.74
N SER A 303 -15.82 25.60 -36.46
CA SER A 303 -16.87 25.77 -37.45
C SER A 303 -16.52 26.85 -38.48
N ARG A 304 -15.91 27.96 -38.07
CA ARG A 304 -15.39 29.00 -38.98
C ARG A 304 -14.29 28.46 -39.89
N GLU A 305 -13.36 27.67 -39.36
CA GLU A 305 -12.33 27.01 -40.18
C GLU A 305 -12.93 26.00 -41.16
N ALA A 306 -13.95 25.23 -40.75
CA ALA A 306 -14.64 24.30 -41.64
C ALA A 306 -15.45 25.03 -42.73
N ALA A 307 -16.04 26.18 -42.41
CA ALA A 307 -16.81 26.98 -43.36
C ALA A 307 -15.96 27.48 -44.54
N LYS A 308 -14.66 27.75 -44.32
CA LYS A 308 -13.68 28.07 -45.39
C LYS A 308 -13.55 26.96 -46.44
N LEU A 309 -13.84 25.72 -46.07
CA LEU A 309 -13.75 24.53 -46.92
C LEU A 309 -15.10 24.11 -47.53
N THR A 310 -16.22 24.42 -46.85
CA THR A 310 -17.55 23.87 -47.21
C THR A 310 -18.56 24.91 -47.70
N SER A 311 -18.15 26.17 -47.89
CA SER A 311 -18.95 27.29 -48.45
C SER A 311 -20.32 27.57 -47.80
N ARG A 312 -20.58 26.98 -46.61
CA ARG A 312 -21.75 27.24 -45.76
C ARG A 312 -21.26 27.78 -44.42
N GLU A 313 -21.48 29.07 -44.20
CA GLU A 313 -21.15 29.79 -42.97
C GLU A 313 -22.24 29.58 -41.90
N ILE A 314 -21.88 29.83 -40.63
CA ILE A 314 -22.85 29.91 -39.54
C ILE A 314 -23.77 31.09 -39.81
N SER A 315 -25.07 30.96 -39.54
CA SER A 315 -26.00 32.08 -39.67
C SER A 315 -25.60 33.22 -38.73
N GLY A 316 -25.49 34.44 -39.25
CA GLY A 316 -25.10 35.62 -38.45
C GLY A 316 -26.02 35.85 -37.25
N ALA A 317 -27.31 35.49 -37.34
CA ALA A 317 -28.25 35.58 -36.23
C ALA A 317 -27.96 34.55 -35.12
N VAL A 318 -27.57 33.34 -35.51
CA VAL A 318 -27.19 32.27 -34.56
C VAL A 318 -25.86 32.62 -33.89
N GLU A 319 -24.89 33.10 -34.66
CA GLU A 319 -23.60 33.53 -34.14
C GLU A 319 -23.73 34.72 -33.18
N ALA A 320 -24.56 35.72 -33.51
CA ALA A 320 -24.86 36.84 -32.62
C ALA A 320 -25.47 36.36 -31.29
N SER A 321 -26.43 35.42 -31.34
CA SER A 321 -27.02 34.85 -30.12
C SER A 321 -26.00 34.08 -29.26
N ILE A 322 -25.07 33.34 -29.87
CA ILE A 322 -24.02 32.63 -29.12
C ILE A 322 -23.04 33.64 -28.50
N ASN A 323 -22.63 34.67 -29.23
CA ASN A 323 -21.72 35.70 -28.74
C ASN A 323 -22.32 36.50 -27.59
N ASP A 324 -23.62 36.81 -27.63
CA ASP A 324 -24.34 37.46 -26.52
C ASP A 324 -24.22 36.65 -25.22
N VAL A 325 -24.47 35.34 -25.28
CA VAL A 325 -24.34 34.45 -24.11
C VAL A 325 -22.89 34.40 -23.60
N LEU A 326 -21.90 34.34 -24.51
CA LEU A 326 -20.48 34.34 -24.14
C LEU A 326 -20.06 35.67 -23.48
N GLN A 327 -20.58 36.80 -23.96
CA GLN A 327 -20.31 38.12 -23.40
C GLN A 327 -20.91 38.26 -22.00
N GLN A 328 -22.13 37.77 -21.80
CA GLN A 328 -22.75 37.71 -20.47
C GLN A 328 -21.92 36.85 -19.51
N ALA A 329 -21.51 35.65 -19.92
CA ALA A 329 -20.67 34.79 -19.09
C ALA A 329 -19.31 35.42 -18.75
N SER A 330 -18.67 36.08 -19.72
CA SER A 330 -17.41 36.80 -19.48
C SER A 330 -17.58 37.96 -18.50
N SER A 331 -18.71 38.67 -18.56
CA SER A 331 -19.02 39.78 -17.66
C SER A 331 -19.21 39.27 -16.23
N THR A 332 -20.00 38.20 -16.05
CA THR A 332 -20.21 37.55 -14.75
C THR A 332 -18.91 37.06 -14.13
N LEU A 333 -18.02 36.44 -14.93
CA LEU A 333 -16.71 35.99 -14.44
C LEU A 333 -15.82 37.16 -14.03
N ALA A 334 -15.81 38.25 -14.81
CA ALA A 334 -15.05 39.46 -14.48
C ALA A 334 -15.55 40.12 -13.19
N ASP A 335 -16.87 40.16 -12.98
CA ASP A 335 -17.46 40.71 -11.75
C ASP A 335 -17.14 39.86 -10.53
N ARG A 336 -17.22 38.52 -10.65
CA ARG A 336 -16.78 37.60 -9.58
C ARG A 336 -15.29 37.77 -9.25
N TRP A 337 -14.43 37.95 -10.26
CA TRP A 337 -13.00 38.18 -10.06
C TRP A 337 -12.72 39.49 -9.32
N LYS A 338 -13.40 40.59 -9.67
CA LYS A 338 -13.29 41.87 -8.95
C LYS A 338 -13.64 41.71 -7.46
N VAL A 339 -14.68 40.94 -7.13
CA VAL A 339 -15.06 40.68 -5.73
C VAL A 339 -13.95 39.93 -4.98
N ILE A 340 -13.30 38.95 -5.63
CA ILE A 340 -12.18 38.21 -5.04
C ILE A 340 -10.98 39.15 -4.81
N GLN A 341 -10.62 39.98 -5.79
CA GLN A 341 -9.53 40.95 -5.67
C GLN A 341 -9.77 41.95 -4.53
N LEU A 342 -11.00 42.42 -4.36
CA LEU A 342 -11.37 43.32 -3.26
C LEU A 342 -11.28 42.65 -1.89
N LYS A 343 -11.62 41.35 -1.78
CA LYS A 343 -11.52 40.60 -0.53
C LYS A 343 -10.08 40.25 -0.13
N ASP A 344 -9.19 40.04 -1.11
CA ASP A 344 -7.78 39.71 -0.88
C ASP A 344 -6.87 40.95 -0.77
N GLY A 345 -7.42 42.16 -0.98
CA GLY A 345 -6.74 43.41 -0.74
C GLY A 345 -6.44 43.59 0.75
N ARG A 346 -5.24 43.20 1.18
CA ARG A 346 -4.77 43.47 2.55
C ARG A 346 -4.34 44.93 2.64
N GLU A 347 -5.04 45.72 3.45
CA GLU A 347 -4.47 46.96 4.01
C GLU A 347 -3.42 46.55 5.05
N LEU A 348 -2.16 46.48 4.61
CA LEU A 348 -1.04 46.28 5.52
C LEU A 348 -0.80 47.60 6.25
N ASP A 349 -1.16 47.64 7.53
CA ASP A 349 -0.80 48.75 8.43
C ASP A 349 0.68 48.65 8.79
N LEU A 350 1.51 49.30 7.99
CA LEU A 350 2.96 49.38 8.20
C LEU A 350 3.34 50.44 9.24
N ALA A 351 2.37 51.15 9.86
CA ALA A 351 2.66 52.17 10.87
C ALA A 351 3.32 51.57 12.12
N ALA A 352 3.00 50.32 12.48
CA ALA A 352 3.61 49.61 13.59
C ALA A 352 5.14 49.38 13.40
N LEU A 353 5.62 49.33 12.15
CA LEU A 353 7.06 49.18 11.86
C LEU A 353 7.85 50.47 12.13
N SER A 354 7.17 51.61 12.29
CA SER A 354 7.82 52.90 12.61
C SER A 354 8.16 53.07 14.10
N LEU A 355 7.66 52.18 14.96
CA LEU A 355 7.88 52.19 16.41
C LEU A 355 9.00 51.26 16.89
N LEU A 356 9.64 50.52 15.97
CA LEU A 356 10.74 49.62 16.29
C LEU A 356 12.03 50.42 16.55
N ASP A 357 12.56 50.31 17.77
CA ASP A 357 13.84 50.88 18.18
C ASP A 357 14.87 49.75 18.35
N PHE A 358 15.56 49.45 17.26
CA PHE A 358 16.55 48.37 17.20
C PHE A 358 17.71 48.53 18.19
N GLU A 359 17.97 49.75 18.69
CA GLU A 359 19.03 49.99 19.67
C GLU A 359 18.54 49.63 21.08
N ALA A 360 17.32 50.06 21.45
CA ALA A 360 16.69 49.68 22.71
C ALA A 360 16.42 48.16 22.81
N ASP A 361 16.04 47.52 21.70
CA ASP A 361 15.75 46.08 21.62
C ASP A 361 17.02 45.18 21.70
N THR A 362 18.23 45.77 21.72
CA THR A 362 19.50 45.05 21.95
C THR A 362 19.92 45.00 23.43
N HIS A 363 19.24 45.74 24.31
CA HIS A 363 19.53 45.75 25.74
C HIS A 363 18.55 44.86 26.51
N ALA A 364 19.07 43.77 27.09
CA ALA A 364 18.30 42.89 27.98
C ALA A 364 18.83 43.00 29.41
N ASP A 365 18.02 43.54 30.32
CA ASP A 365 18.25 43.45 31.77
C ASP A 365 17.95 42.03 32.23
N LEU A 366 18.95 41.37 32.83
CA LEU A 366 18.84 40.00 33.38
C LEU A 366 18.98 40.03 34.92
N PRO A 367 18.02 40.61 35.64
CA PRO A 367 18.12 40.82 37.09
C PRO A 367 18.19 39.49 37.88
N GLU A 368 17.63 38.40 37.35
CA GLU A 368 17.78 37.05 37.95
C GLU A 368 19.23 36.52 37.85
N LEU A 369 19.94 36.83 36.76
CA LEU A 369 21.35 36.46 36.60
C LEU A 369 22.24 37.28 37.54
N GLU A 370 21.94 38.57 37.68
CA GLU A 370 22.65 39.47 38.59
C GLU A 370 22.44 39.08 40.06
N LYS A 371 21.21 38.68 40.42
CA LYS A 371 20.88 38.11 41.72
C LYS A 371 21.59 36.77 41.98
N TYR A 372 21.64 35.87 41.00
CA TYR A 372 22.38 34.60 41.10
C TYR A 372 23.90 34.82 41.31
N ILE A 373 24.49 35.81 40.63
CA ILE A 373 25.90 36.18 40.82
C ILE A 373 26.15 36.75 42.22
N MET A 374 25.21 37.54 42.77
CA MET A 374 25.28 38.02 44.16
C MET A 374 25.12 36.88 45.18
N GLU A 375 24.24 35.91 44.93
CA GLU A 375 24.05 34.71 45.78
C GLU A 375 25.31 33.84 45.81
N LEU A 376 26.00 33.65 44.67
CA LEU A 376 27.28 32.94 44.58
C LEU A 376 28.40 33.54 45.46
N GLN A 377 28.40 34.86 45.67
CA GLN A 377 29.37 35.53 46.55
C GLN A 377 29.08 35.31 48.05
N SER A 378 27.85 34.94 48.40
CA SER A 378 27.44 34.65 49.78
C SER A 378 27.71 33.22 50.25
N HIS A 379 28.15 32.33 49.34
CA HIS A 379 28.40 30.91 49.60
C HIS A 379 29.89 30.56 49.88
N GLN A 380 30.67 31.50 50.43
CA GLN A 380 31.96 31.14 51.04
C GLN A 380 31.75 30.92 52.54
N ASP A 381 32.11 29.71 52.99
CA ASP A 381 32.15 29.22 54.37
C ASP A 381 30.85 28.63 54.95
N GLU A 382 30.34 27.55 54.36
CA GLU A 382 29.61 26.51 55.11
C GLU A 382 29.81 25.14 54.44
N ALA A 383 31.00 24.56 54.62
CA ALA A 383 31.26 23.16 54.28
C ALA A 383 30.61 22.25 55.33
N GLU A 384 29.28 22.14 55.31
CA GLU A 384 28.60 21.00 55.92
C GLU A 384 29.05 19.74 55.18
N ARG A 385 29.75 18.85 55.90
CA ARG A 385 30.13 17.54 55.40
C ARG A 385 28.85 16.73 55.15
N ALA A 386 28.32 16.82 53.94
CA ALA A 386 27.31 15.91 53.44
C ALA A 386 27.86 14.48 53.59
N SER A 387 27.16 13.64 54.34
CA SER A 387 27.47 12.22 54.44
C SER A 387 27.25 11.58 53.07
N PHE A 388 28.30 11.52 52.25
CA PHE A 388 28.27 10.81 50.97
C PHE A 388 28.10 9.32 51.24
N SER A 389 26.89 8.81 51.00
CA SER A 389 26.61 7.37 50.93
C SER A 389 26.45 7.01 49.46
N PRO A 390 27.46 6.44 48.79
CA PRO A 390 27.35 6.09 47.38
C PRO A 390 26.27 5.01 47.20
N SER A 391 25.17 5.35 46.54
CA SER A 391 24.16 4.39 46.09
C SER A 391 24.62 3.77 44.78
N SER A 392 24.93 2.47 44.78
CA SER A 392 25.29 1.75 43.55
C SER A 392 24.03 1.36 42.78
N ALA A 393 23.94 1.76 41.50
CA ALA A 393 22.88 1.35 40.58
C ALA A 393 23.15 -0.01 39.88
N LEU A 394 24.15 -0.79 40.35
CA LEU A 394 24.44 -2.12 39.82
C LEU A 394 23.36 -3.14 40.19
N ILE A 395 22.82 -3.82 39.18
CA ILE A 395 21.82 -4.88 39.31
C ILE A 395 22.54 -6.20 39.53
N LYS A 396 22.10 -6.97 40.54
CA LYS A 396 22.61 -8.33 40.80
C LYS A 396 21.60 -9.37 40.33
N HIS A 397 22.06 -10.37 39.60
CA HIS A 397 21.23 -11.47 39.11
C HIS A 397 21.51 -12.76 39.90
N SER A 398 20.45 -13.51 40.23
CA SER A 398 20.57 -14.83 40.88
C SER A 398 20.79 -15.91 39.82
N PRO A 399 21.62 -16.94 40.06
CA PRO A 399 21.83 -18.04 39.12
C PRO A 399 20.58 -18.85 38.76
N ASP A 400 19.61 -18.94 39.69
CA ASP A 400 18.46 -19.83 39.56
C ASP A 400 17.21 -19.14 38.98
N THR A 401 17.24 -17.81 38.80
CA THR A 401 16.10 -17.04 38.29
C THR A 401 16.45 -16.31 37.01
N LEU A 402 15.48 -16.19 36.11
CA LEU A 402 15.65 -15.42 34.87
C LEU A 402 15.95 -13.94 35.23
N PRO A 403 16.98 -13.31 34.64
CA PRO A 403 17.34 -11.93 34.93
C PRO A 403 16.18 -10.98 34.65
N ARG A 404 16.03 -9.96 35.49
CA ARG A 404 15.11 -8.84 35.25
C ARG A 404 15.91 -7.63 34.83
N LEU A 405 15.63 -7.14 33.63
CA LEU A 405 16.21 -5.90 33.11
C LEU A 405 15.28 -4.71 33.44
N PRO A 406 15.83 -3.50 33.59
CA PRO A 406 15.04 -2.32 33.90
C PRO A 406 14.23 -1.85 32.69
N SER A 407 13.14 -1.11 32.94
CA SER A 407 12.30 -0.54 31.87
C SER A 407 13.01 0.54 31.06
N SER A 408 14.00 1.22 31.63
CA SER A 408 14.86 2.17 30.93
C SER A 408 16.30 1.96 31.35
N ASN A 409 17.19 2.45 30.50
CA ASN A 409 18.59 2.53 30.83
C ASN A 409 18.86 3.47 32.01
N SER A 410 20.00 3.26 32.68
CA SER A 410 20.46 4.19 33.72
C SER A 410 20.86 5.51 33.06
N GLU A 411 20.49 6.64 33.69
CA GLU A 411 20.97 7.96 33.26
C GLU A 411 22.51 8.06 33.32
N GLU A 412 23.13 7.29 34.22
CA GLU A 412 24.58 7.15 34.30
C GLU A 412 25.08 6.04 33.37
N SER A 413 25.73 6.44 32.28
CA SER A 413 26.21 5.53 31.23
C SER A 413 27.10 4.40 31.75
N CYS A 414 27.90 4.63 32.80
CA CYS A 414 28.79 3.60 33.36
C CYS A 414 28.01 2.44 34.01
N TYR A 415 26.95 2.75 34.76
CA TYR A 415 26.07 1.74 35.36
C TYR A 415 25.28 0.99 34.30
N ALA A 416 24.83 1.67 33.24
CA ALA A 416 24.15 1.02 32.13
C ALA A 416 25.03 -0.04 31.46
N THR A 417 26.27 0.30 31.08
CA THR A 417 27.21 -0.65 30.47
C THR A 417 27.53 -1.82 31.41
N ALA A 418 27.82 -1.54 32.69
CA ALA A 418 28.14 -2.59 33.66
C ALA A 418 26.96 -3.54 33.93
N ASN A 419 25.72 -3.04 33.92
CA ASN A 419 24.52 -3.87 34.07
C ASN A 419 24.27 -4.77 32.86
N LEU A 420 24.48 -4.26 31.65
CA LEU A 420 24.39 -5.09 30.43
C LEU A 420 25.46 -6.18 30.40
N GLN A 421 26.70 -5.87 30.77
CA GLN A 421 27.78 -6.86 30.88
C GLN A 421 27.50 -7.93 31.95
N GLN A 422 26.93 -7.55 33.10
CA GLN A 422 26.51 -8.53 34.12
C GLN A 422 25.39 -9.45 33.61
N PHE A 423 24.47 -8.91 32.80
CA PHE A 423 23.45 -9.71 32.14
C PHE A 423 24.04 -10.69 31.12
N GLU A 424 24.92 -10.23 30.23
CA GLU A 424 25.62 -11.07 29.25
C GLU A 424 26.43 -12.19 29.92
N GLN A 425 27.08 -11.88 31.05
CA GLN A 425 27.81 -12.87 31.86
C GLN A 425 26.86 -13.90 32.49
N TRP A 426 25.67 -13.49 32.92
CA TRP A 426 24.66 -14.41 33.41
C TRP A 426 24.23 -15.37 32.28
N ILE A 427 23.98 -14.84 31.08
CA ILE A 427 23.61 -15.65 29.91
C ILE A 427 24.66 -16.70 29.61
N SER A 428 25.94 -16.30 29.52
CA SER A 428 27.03 -17.23 29.19
C SER A 428 27.24 -18.31 30.24
N THR A 429 26.85 -18.07 31.50
CA THR A 429 27.16 -18.96 32.63
C THR A 429 25.98 -19.85 33.03
N TYR A 430 24.75 -19.32 32.97
CA TYR A 430 23.59 -19.94 33.62
C TYR A 430 22.42 -20.28 32.68
N LEU A 431 22.35 -19.70 31.47
CA LEU A 431 21.19 -19.86 30.58
C LEU A 431 20.88 -21.34 30.27
N ASP A 432 21.88 -22.13 29.86
CA ASP A 432 21.69 -23.55 29.50
C ASP A 432 21.13 -24.36 30.68
N ARG A 433 21.70 -24.18 31.88
CA ARG A 433 21.23 -24.84 33.10
C ARG A 433 19.81 -24.41 33.46
N TRP A 434 19.51 -23.12 33.33
CA TRP A 434 18.20 -22.57 33.62
C TRP A 434 17.14 -23.13 32.66
N VAL A 435 17.43 -23.22 31.36
CA VAL A 435 16.53 -23.80 30.34
C VAL A 435 16.18 -25.24 30.66
N LEU A 436 17.16 -26.08 31.00
CA LEU A 436 16.94 -27.48 31.38
C LEU A 436 16.01 -27.64 32.58
N SER A 437 15.96 -26.63 33.46
CA SER A 437 15.10 -26.64 34.65
C SER A 437 13.71 -26.03 34.39
N ASN A 438 13.47 -25.44 33.22
CA ASN A 438 12.27 -24.65 32.91
C ASN A 438 11.63 -25.04 31.56
N LEU A 439 11.50 -26.33 31.25
CA LEU A 439 10.86 -26.81 30.01
C LEU A 439 9.32 -26.83 30.12
N HIS A 440 8.68 -25.66 30.06
CA HIS A 440 7.22 -25.51 30.14
C HIS A 440 6.70 -24.36 29.27
N GLU A 441 5.39 -24.33 28.99
CA GLU A 441 4.77 -23.45 27.97
C GLU A 441 5.06 -21.95 28.16
N GLY A 442 5.06 -21.45 29.41
CA GLY A 442 5.31 -20.04 29.71
C GLY A 442 6.75 -19.57 29.53
N THR A 443 7.70 -20.48 29.29
CA THR A 443 9.12 -20.10 29.17
C THR A 443 9.45 -19.43 27.85
N CYS A 444 8.76 -19.78 26.76
CA CYS A 444 8.94 -19.10 25.47
C CYS A 444 8.53 -17.62 25.56
N GLU A 445 7.45 -17.31 26.28
CA GLU A 445 7.03 -15.94 26.56
C GLU A 445 8.09 -15.17 27.35
N ALA A 446 8.58 -15.75 28.45
CA ALA A 446 9.57 -15.10 29.31
C ALA A 446 10.89 -14.82 28.57
N LEU A 447 11.36 -15.76 27.74
CA LEU A 447 12.55 -15.57 26.91
C LEU A 447 12.32 -14.52 25.82
N TYR A 448 11.16 -14.51 25.18
CA TYR A 448 10.83 -13.49 24.19
C TYR A 448 10.78 -12.09 24.78
N GLN A 449 10.16 -11.90 25.95
CA GLN A 449 10.17 -10.61 26.64
C GLN A 449 11.59 -10.18 27.01
N LEU A 450 12.42 -11.12 27.49
CA LEU A 450 13.82 -10.83 27.80
C LEU A 450 14.62 -10.40 26.56
N MET A 451 14.36 -11.03 25.41
CA MET A 451 14.95 -10.64 24.12
C MET A 451 14.58 -9.21 23.74
N LEU A 452 13.31 -8.82 23.89
CA LEU A 452 12.83 -7.46 23.60
C LEU A 452 13.50 -6.43 24.52
N ASP A 453 13.49 -6.68 25.82
CA ASP A 453 14.06 -5.78 26.83
C ASP A 453 15.57 -5.61 26.65
N TYR A 454 16.30 -6.71 26.46
CA TYR A 454 17.74 -6.67 26.28
C TYR A 454 18.13 -5.94 24.99
N HIS A 455 17.55 -6.31 23.85
CA HIS A 455 17.89 -5.68 22.57
C HIS A 455 17.62 -4.18 22.58
N ARG A 456 16.51 -3.74 23.19
CA ARG A 456 16.18 -2.32 23.35
C ARG A 456 17.24 -1.57 24.15
N LEU A 457 17.60 -2.09 25.33
CA LEU A 457 18.58 -1.44 26.22
C LEU A 457 19.98 -1.44 25.61
N ALA A 458 20.40 -2.56 25.03
CA ALA A 458 21.73 -2.74 24.45
C ALA A 458 21.93 -1.94 23.16
N THR A 459 20.94 -1.89 22.26
CA THR A 459 21.05 -1.11 21.02
C THR A 459 21.29 0.38 21.29
N GLU A 460 20.59 0.94 22.27
CA GLU A 460 20.72 2.35 22.66
C GLU A 460 22.14 2.65 23.17
N HIS A 461 22.73 1.78 24.00
CA HIS A 461 24.04 2.02 24.61
C HIS A 461 25.25 1.53 23.81
N TYR A 462 25.11 0.46 23.04
CA TYR A 462 26.22 -0.12 22.28
C TYR A 462 26.39 0.54 20.91
N THR A 463 25.58 1.55 20.61
CA THR A 463 25.72 2.38 19.41
C THR A 463 27.17 2.87 19.28
N ARG A 464 27.80 2.61 18.12
CA ARG A 464 29.22 2.90 17.80
C ARG A 464 30.27 2.09 18.56
N ASN A 465 29.87 1.05 19.29
CA ASN A 465 30.80 0.07 19.86
C ASN A 465 30.60 -1.29 19.15
N PRO A 466 31.41 -1.62 18.14
CA PRO A 466 31.27 -2.85 17.37
C PRO A 466 31.50 -4.13 18.18
N GLU A 467 32.37 -4.08 19.20
CA GLU A 467 32.64 -5.22 20.08
C GLU A 467 31.41 -5.52 20.96
N ALA A 468 30.88 -4.50 21.64
CA ALA A 468 29.69 -4.67 22.48
C ALA A 468 28.47 -5.06 21.63
N THR A 469 28.33 -4.48 20.43
CA THR A 469 27.28 -4.88 19.47
C THR A 469 27.41 -6.34 19.06
N SER A 470 28.64 -6.83 18.85
CA SER A 470 28.90 -8.23 18.50
C SER A 470 28.52 -9.18 19.64
N VAL A 471 28.83 -8.83 20.89
CA VAL A 471 28.41 -9.59 22.07
C VAL A 471 26.89 -9.57 22.25
N MET A 472 26.24 -8.42 22.01
CA MET A 472 24.79 -8.31 22.02
C MET A 472 24.17 -9.26 21.01
N LEU A 473 24.62 -9.26 19.76
CA LEU A 473 24.13 -10.17 18.73
C LEU A 473 24.33 -11.63 19.16
N LEU A 474 25.53 -12.01 19.62
CA LEU A 474 25.80 -13.36 20.12
C LEU A 474 24.81 -13.77 21.23
N THR A 475 24.55 -12.90 22.20
CA THR A 475 23.57 -13.13 23.26
C THR A 475 22.13 -13.24 22.73
N MET A 476 21.75 -12.48 21.69
CA MET A 476 20.44 -12.63 21.04
C MET A 476 20.26 -14.00 20.38
N PHE A 477 21.30 -14.54 19.75
CA PHE A 477 21.28 -15.90 19.21
C PHE A 477 21.13 -16.95 20.31
N GLU A 478 21.86 -16.83 21.43
CA GLU A 478 21.75 -17.77 22.55
C GLU A 478 20.35 -17.75 23.19
N LEU A 479 19.76 -16.57 23.38
CA LEU A 479 18.39 -16.42 23.88
C LEU A 479 17.36 -17.05 22.92
N TRP A 480 17.51 -16.85 21.62
CA TRP A 480 16.64 -17.49 20.64
C TRP A 480 16.82 -19.02 20.64
N ILE A 481 18.06 -19.53 20.74
CA ILE A 481 18.33 -20.98 20.84
C ILE A 481 17.69 -21.56 22.10
N ALA A 482 17.77 -20.86 23.24
CA ALA A 482 17.07 -21.25 24.45
C ALA A 482 15.55 -21.37 24.20
N CYS A 483 14.96 -20.39 23.50
CA CYS A 483 13.54 -20.42 23.13
C CYS A 483 13.21 -21.60 22.19
N ASP A 484 14.03 -21.86 21.17
CA ASP A 484 13.86 -23.01 20.26
C ASP A 484 13.93 -24.34 21.00
N ARG A 485 14.91 -24.52 21.89
CA ARG A 485 15.06 -25.74 22.70
C ARG A 485 13.82 -26.00 23.56
N VAL A 486 13.26 -24.96 24.19
CA VAL A 486 12.00 -25.09 24.95
C VAL A 486 10.84 -25.46 24.02
N ALA A 487 10.63 -24.74 22.93
CA ALA A 487 9.54 -24.98 21.99
C ALA A 487 9.57 -26.41 21.41
N VAL A 488 10.77 -26.88 21.05
CA VAL A 488 11.00 -28.23 20.52
C VAL A 488 10.79 -29.31 21.60
N SER A 489 11.12 -29.02 22.86
CA SER A 489 10.84 -29.94 23.97
C SER A 489 9.34 -30.08 24.25
N ILE A 490 8.57 -29.00 24.08
CA ILE A 490 7.11 -29.00 24.26
C ILE A 490 6.44 -29.77 23.13
N ASN A 491 6.86 -29.53 21.88
CA ASN A 491 6.37 -30.29 20.74
C ASN A 491 7.48 -30.65 19.74
N PRO A 492 7.92 -31.93 19.73
CA PRO A 492 8.96 -32.42 18.83
C PRO A 492 8.65 -32.24 17.33
N LEU A 493 7.39 -32.07 16.92
CA LEU A 493 7.01 -31.80 15.53
C LEU A 493 7.74 -30.57 14.97
N LEU A 494 7.96 -29.55 15.80
CA LEU A 494 8.66 -28.32 15.39
C LEU A 494 10.07 -28.64 14.89
N ALA A 495 10.68 -29.72 15.38
CA ALA A 495 12.02 -30.10 14.98
C ALA A 495 12.20 -30.52 13.53
N GLU A 496 11.10 -30.86 12.87
CA GLU A 496 11.14 -31.24 11.47
C GLU A 496 11.20 -30.02 10.55
N TYR A 497 11.06 -28.79 11.06
CA TYR A 497 10.98 -27.57 10.27
C TYR A 497 12.19 -26.67 10.50
N ASN A 498 12.84 -26.24 9.43
CA ASN A 498 13.98 -25.35 9.52
C ASN A 498 13.52 -23.91 9.83
N PRO A 499 13.99 -23.29 10.94
CA PRO A 499 13.71 -21.89 11.22
C PRO A 499 14.43 -20.92 10.27
N GLU A 500 15.43 -21.37 9.50
CA GLU A 500 16.17 -20.53 8.52
C GLU A 500 16.80 -19.27 9.14
N ILE A 501 17.42 -19.39 10.32
CA ILE A 501 18.24 -18.31 10.87
C ILE A 501 19.60 -18.31 10.17
N PRO A 502 20.03 -17.19 9.55
CA PRO A 502 21.26 -17.14 8.76
C PRO A 502 22.51 -17.16 9.68
N PRO A 503 23.39 -18.17 9.56
CA PRO A 503 24.63 -18.20 10.35
C PRO A 503 25.72 -17.29 9.79
N GLY A 504 25.60 -16.78 8.56
CA GLY A 504 26.64 -15.99 7.89
C GLY A 504 27.10 -14.77 8.70
N ILE A 505 26.16 -14.05 9.32
CA ILE A 505 26.45 -12.85 10.11
C ILE A 505 27.36 -13.09 11.32
N LEU A 506 27.45 -14.33 11.79
CA LEU A 506 28.31 -14.75 12.91
C LEU A 506 29.82 -14.58 12.59
N GLN A 507 30.17 -14.55 11.29
CA GLN A 507 31.54 -14.35 10.81
C GLN A 507 32.00 -12.88 10.87
N ASP A 508 31.04 -11.96 10.95
CA ASP A 508 31.29 -10.51 10.90
C ASP A 508 31.52 -9.92 12.30
N MET A 509 31.28 -10.71 13.35
CA MET A 509 31.39 -10.30 14.76
C MET A 509 32.84 -10.02 15.19
N LEU A 510 33.02 -9.03 16.06
CA LEU A 510 34.26 -8.76 16.79
C LEU A 510 34.19 -9.36 18.19
N LEU A 511 34.94 -10.44 18.42
CA LEU A 511 34.96 -11.16 19.69
C LEU A 511 36.38 -11.13 20.31
N PRO A 512 36.69 -10.15 21.17
CA PRO A 512 38.02 -10.00 21.76
C PRO A 512 38.47 -11.19 22.60
N PHE A 513 37.54 -11.85 23.30
CA PHE A 513 37.86 -12.91 24.25
C PHE A 513 37.60 -14.30 23.68
N TYR A 514 38.48 -15.26 23.99
CA TYR A 514 38.35 -16.64 23.48
C TYR A 514 37.05 -17.33 23.91
N TYR A 515 36.60 -17.13 25.15
CA TYR A 515 35.35 -17.73 25.63
C TYR A 515 34.11 -17.26 24.84
N GLN A 516 34.14 -16.07 24.25
CA GLN A 516 33.07 -15.59 23.37
C GLN A 516 33.08 -16.36 22.04
N MET A 517 34.28 -16.70 21.53
CA MET A 517 34.40 -17.54 20.34
C MET A 517 33.96 -18.98 20.60
N GLU A 518 34.16 -19.51 21.81
CA GLU A 518 33.61 -20.82 22.22
C GLU A 518 32.08 -20.81 22.21
N ARG A 519 31.47 -19.76 22.75
CA ARG A 519 30.01 -19.54 22.69
C ARG A 519 29.52 -19.50 21.24
N LEU A 520 30.23 -18.79 20.36
CA LEU A 520 29.90 -18.70 18.93
C LEU A 520 29.83 -20.09 18.26
N VAL A 521 30.79 -20.97 18.56
CA VAL A 521 30.81 -22.34 18.00
C VAL A 521 29.59 -23.15 18.45
N VAL A 522 29.14 -22.97 19.69
CA VAL A 522 27.92 -23.63 20.19
C VAL A 522 26.69 -23.15 19.42
N VAL A 523 26.59 -21.85 19.14
CA VAL A 523 25.51 -21.25 18.34
C VAL A 523 25.52 -21.81 16.92
N GLU A 524 26.66 -21.77 16.22
CA GLU A 524 26.80 -22.28 14.86
C GLU A 524 26.45 -23.77 14.77
N SER A 525 27.02 -24.57 15.68
CA SER A 525 26.76 -26.00 15.74
C SER A 525 25.27 -26.30 15.95
N TYR A 526 24.58 -25.51 16.78
CA TYR A 526 23.15 -25.68 16.98
C TYR A 526 22.37 -25.40 15.69
N LEU A 527 22.62 -24.26 15.03
CA LEU A 527 21.94 -23.87 13.79
C LEU A 527 22.18 -24.87 12.66
N GLU A 528 23.42 -25.32 12.49
CA GLU A 528 23.80 -26.33 11.49
C GLU A 528 23.09 -27.66 11.74
N ASN A 529 23.11 -28.16 12.98
CA ASN A 529 22.40 -29.39 13.36
C ASN A 529 20.89 -29.26 13.14
N ARG A 530 20.33 -28.07 13.41
CA ARG A 530 18.91 -27.78 13.18
C ARG A 530 18.53 -27.83 11.71
N ALA A 531 19.32 -27.22 10.85
CA ALA A 531 19.10 -27.23 9.40
C ALA A 531 19.37 -28.61 8.78
N ALA A 532 20.36 -29.35 9.29
CA ALA A 532 20.71 -30.68 8.81
C ALA A 532 19.62 -31.71 9.12
N THR A 533 19.08 -31.71 10.34
CA THR A 533 18.08 -32.68 10.82
C THR A 533 16.68 -32.44 10.26
N SER A 534 16.37 -31.22 9.81
CA SER A 534 15.05 -30.89 9.26
C SER A 534 14.85 -31.49 7.85
N PRO A 535 13.77 -32.27 7.61
CA PRO A 535 13.37 -32.68 6.26
C PRO A 535 12.92 -31.50 5.40
N TYR A 536 12.34 -30.46 6.01
CA TYR A 536 11.89 -29.26 5.30
C TYR A 536 12.96 -28.18 5.34
N LYS A 537 13.78 -28.12 4.30
CA LYS A 537 14.93 -27.20 4.23
C LYS A 537 14.57 -25.72 4.28
N HIS A 538 13.32 -25.37 3.92
CA HIS A 538 12.83 -24.00 3.92
C HIS A 538 11.75 -23.74 4.96
N SER A 539 11.71 -22.52 5.51
CA SER A 539 10.72 -22.11 6.51
C SER A 539 9.31 -21.93 5.94
N THR A 540 9.15 -22.01 4.62
CA THR A 540 7.85 -21.91 3.93
C THR A 540 6.81 -22.88 4.48
N MET A 541 7.21 -24.10 4.85
CA MET A 541 6.29 -25.10 5.43
C MET A 541 5.83 -24.78 6.86
N LEU A 542 6.49 -23.85 7.56
CA LEU A 542 6.00 -23.30 8.83
C LEU A 542 4.82 -22.33 8.61
N PHE A 543 4.80 -21.66 7.46
CA PHE A 543 3.87 -20.57 7.14
C PHE A 543 3.07 -20.83 5.85
N GLU A 544 2.60 -22.08 5.68
CA GLU A 544 1.80 -22.51 4.53
C GLU A 544 0.42 -23.00 4.99
N THR A 545 -0.62 -22.73 4.18
CA THR A 545 -2.02 -23.07 4.50
C THR A 545 -2.60 -24.15 3.58
N HIS A 546 -1.98 -24.45 2.44
CA HIS A 546 -2.50 -25.39 1.44
C HIS A 546 -1.79 -26.75 1.42
N SER A 547 -0.63 -26.89 2.07
CA SER A 547 0.18 -28.11 2.05
C SER A 547 -0.12 -29.00 3.26
N ALA A 548 -0.43 -30.28 3.03
CA ALA A 548 -0.60 -31.26 4.12
C ALA A 548 0.68 -31.47 4.95
N ALA A 549 1.84 -31.08 4.41
CA ALA A 549 3.12 -31.09 5.09
C ALA A 549 3.37 -29.85 5.96
N SER A 550 2.47 -28.85 5.95
CA SER A 550 2.62 -27.65 6.76
C SER A 550 2.50 -27.94 8.25
N PHE A 551 3.17 -27.13 9.07
CA PHE A 551 3.16 -27.28 10.53
C PHE A 551 1.74 -27.22 11.08
N ALA A 552 0.97 -26.19 10.69
CA ALA A 552 -0.40 -25.96 11.15
C ALA A 552 -1.31 -27.18 10.94
N ILE A 553 -1.25 -27.78 9.75
CA ILE A 553 -2.10 -28.92 9.40
C ILE A 553 -1.65 -30.19 10.12
N ARG A 554 -0.34 -30.45 10.18
CA ARG A 554 0.18 -31.62 10.91
C ARG A 554 -0.08 -31.54 12.41
N PHE A 555 -0.03 -30.34 12.99
CA PHE A 555 -0.38 -30.11 14.38
C PHE A 555 -1.88 -30.32 14.61
N PHE A 556 -2.72 -29.74 13.75
CA PHE A 556 -4.18 -29.92 13.79
C PHE A 556 -4.57 -31.40 13.79
N ASP A 557 -3.95 -32.20 12.91
CA ASP A 557 -4.25 -33.63 12.77
C ASP A 557 -3.90 -34.45 14.03
N GLN A 558 -3.00 -33.93 14.87
CA GLN A 558 -2.61 -34.53 16.15
C GLN A 558 -3.39 -33.96 17.35
N SER A 559 -4.22 -32.92 17.15
CA SER A 559 -4.87 -32.20 18.24
C SER A 559 -6.39 -32.39 18.27
N ALA A 560 -6.87 -33.12 19.27
CA ALA A 560 -8.31 -33.32 19.49
C ALA A 560 -9.07 -32.01 19.78
N SER A 561 -8.43 -31.04 20.44
CA SER A 561 -9.04 -29.72 20.71
C SER A 561 -9.40 -28.99 19.42
N HIS A 562 -8.45 -28.93 18.48
CA HIS A 562 -8.64 -28.27 17.19
C HIS A 562 -9.68 -28.97 16.31
N GLN A 563 -9.69 -30.31 16.32
CA GLN A 563 -10.72 -31.11 15.63
C GLN A 563 -12.11 -30.85 16.20
N GLY A 564 -12.23 -30.73 17.53
CA GLY A 564 -13.45 -30.32 18.20
C GLY A 564 -13.91 -28.91 17.82
N LEU A 565 -12.98 -27.95 17.77
CA LEU A 565 -13.27 -26.57 17.36
C LEU A 565 -13.76 -26.49 15.90
N LEU A 566 -13.16 -27.25 14.99
CA LEU A 566 -13.63 -27.35 13.60
C LEU A 566 -15.07 -27.86 13.54
N ALA A 567 -15.39 -28.92 14.30
CA ALA A 567 -16.73 -29.49 14.35
C ALA A 567 -17.76 -28.48 14.92
N GLU A 568 -17.39 -27.74 15.96
CA GLU A 568 -18.21 -26.68 16.57
C GLU A 568 -18.55 -25.58 15.55
N ILE A 569 -17.52 -25.06 14.84
CA ILE A 569 -17.69 -24.03 13.81
C ILE A 569 -18.61 -24.54 12.69
N GLN A 570 -18.38 -25.77 12.21
CA GLN A 570 -19.19 -26.37 11.15
C GLN A 570 -20.64 -26.61 11.58
N GLN A 571 -20.89 -26.99 12.83
CA GLN A 571 -22.25 -27.17 13.35
C GLN A 571 -23.02 -25.84 13.37
N GLN A 572 -22.41 -24.77 13.88
CA GLN A 572 -23.02 -23.44 13.91
C GLN A 572 -23.21 -22.86 12.49
N ALA A 573 -22.25 -23.09 11.59
CA ALA A 573 -22.35 -22.71 10.18
C ALA A 573 -23.55 -23.37 9.49
N ASN A 574 -23.74 -24.68 9.71
CA ASN A 574 -24.87 -25.42 9.18
C ASN A 574 -26.22 -24.88 9.68
N GLN A 575 -26.34 -24.61 10.99
CA GLN A 575 -27.57 -24.03 11.56
C GLN A 575 -27.90 -22.66 10.95
N THR A 576 -26.88 -21.81 10.80
CA THR A 576 -27.02 -20.48 10.20
C THR A 576 -27.44 -20.56 8.72
N ARG A 577 -26.82 -21.48 7.96
CA ARG A 577 -27.16 -21.71 6.55
C ARG A 577 -28.58 -22.26 6.37
N LEU A 578 -29.03 -23.15 7.25
CA LEU A 578 -30.42 -23.65 7.26
C LEU A 578 -31.43 -22.54 7.58
N ALA A 579 -31.11 -21.62 8.47
CA ALA A 579 -31.94 -20.44 8.71
C ALA A 579 -32.00 -19.54 7.46
N LYS A 580 -30.87 -19.35 6.78
CA LYS A 580 -30.82 -18.55 5.55
C LYS A 580 -31.62 -19.16 4.39
N ARG A 581 -31.58 -20.49 4.24
CA ARG A 581 -32.41 -21.20 3.25
C ARG A 581 -33.90 -20.92 3.45
N ARG A 582 -34.38 -20.99 4.69
CA ARG A 582 -35.78 -20.67 5.03
C ARG A 582 -36.13 -19.21 4.73
N GLU A 583 -35.23 -18.28 5.03
CA GLU A 583 -35.40 -16.86 4.68
C GLU A 583 -35.51 -16.67 3.15
N PHE A 584 -34.66 -17.35 2.37
CA PHE A 584 -34.69 -17.31 0.91
C PHE A 584 -36.01 -17.85 0.36
N GLU A 585 -36.44 -19.03 0.78
CA GLU A 585 -37.70 -19.65 0.36
C GLU A 585 -38.92 -18.76 0.66
N THR A 586 -38.96 -18.17 1.87
CA THR A 586 -40.03 -17.27 2.30
C THR A 586 -40.09 -16.03 1.42
N THR A 587 -38.95 -15.35 1.26
CA THR A 587 -38.86 -14.10 0.50
C THR A 587 -39.06 -14.33 -1.01
N LYS A 588 -38.66 -15.50 -1.53
CA LYS A 588 -38.92 -15.91 -2.91
C LYS A 588 -40.42 -16.15 -3.15
N SER A 589 -41.12 -16.73 -2.17
CA SER A 589 -42.56 -16.93 -2.24
C SER A 589 -43.31 -15.59 -2.26
N GLU A 590 -42.93 -14.63 -1.41
CA GLU A 590 -43.47 -13.27 -1.44
C GLU A 590 -43.23 -12.57 -2.79
N TYR A 591 -42.04 -12.75 -3.38
CA TYR A 591 -41.75 -12.23 -4.72
C TYR A 591 -42.69 -12.80 -5.77
N HIS A 592 -42.95 -14.12 -5.76
CA HIS A 592 -43.88 -14.75 -6.68
C HIS A 592 -45.32 -14.27 -6.49
N GLU A 593 -45.75 -14.08 -5.24
CA GLU A 593 -47.07 -13.53 -4.91
C GLU A 593 -47.24 -12.10 -5.46
N PHE A 594 -46.31 -11.19 -5.15
CA PHE A 594 -46.37 -9.82 -5.66
C PHE A 594 -46.27 -9.76 -7.19
N ASN A 595 -45.49 -10.64 -7.80
CA ASN A 595 -45.39 -10.73 -9.26
C ASN A 595 -46.68 -11.26 -9.90
N ALA A 596 -47.39 -12.19 -9.27
CA ALA A 596 -48.68 -12.67 -9.73
C ALA A 596 -49.73 -11.54 -9.69
N ILE A 597 -49.83 -10.82 -8.56
CA ILE A 597 -50.75 -9.68 -8.41
C ILE A 597 -50.43 -8.58 -9.43
N TYR A 598 -49.15 -8.26 -9.63
CA TYR A 598 -48.68 -7.30 -10.63
C TYR A 598 -49.10 -7.69 -12.05
N SER A 599 -48.95 -8.96 -12.43
CA SER A 599 -49.31 -9.45 -13.77
C SER A 599 -50.82 -9.46 -14.02
N GLN A 600 -51.62 -9.64 -12.96
CA GLN A 600 -53.09 -9.71 -13.04
C GLN A 600 -53.79 -8.34 -12.92
N THR A 601 -53.05 -7.27 -12.59
CA THR A 601 -53.60 -5.91 -12.47
C THR A 601 -53.23 -5.02 -13.64
N SER A 602 -54.14 -4.14 -14.05
CA SER A 602 -53.91 -3.06 -15.01
C SER A 602 -53.61 -1.74 -14.30
N CYS A 603 -52.96 -0.80 -14.98
CA CYS A 603 -52.78 0.55 -14.43
C CYS A 603 -54.12 1.28 -14.41
N ALA A 604 -54.40 1.98 -13.32
CA ALA A 604 -55.56 2.85 -13.20
C ALA A 604 -55.21 4.26 -13.71
N PHE A 605 -56.09 4.84 -14.52
CA PHE A 605 -55.97 6.20 -15.04
C PHE A 605 -57.24 6.98 -14.70
N PHE A 606 -57.12 8.28 -14.48
CA PHE A 606 -58.23 9.20 -14.32
C PHE A 606 -58.14 10.32 -15.36
N THR A 607 -59.28 10.75 -15.86
CA THR A 607 -59.37 11.81 -16.86
C THR A 607 -59.32 13.18 -16.18
N LYS A 608 -58.28 13.96 -16.46
CA LYS A 608 -58.14 15.36 -16.04
C LYS A 608 -58.57 16.27 -17.18
N ILE A 609 -59.47 17.22 -16.90
CA ILE A 609 -59.85 18.24 -17.89
C ILE A 609 -58.76 19.32 -17.91
N ILE A 610 -58.14 19.53 -19.06
CA ILE A 610 -57.10 20.56 -19.27
C ILE A 610 -57.75 21.89 -19.59
N ASP A 611 -58.70 21.89 -20.53
CA ASP A 611 -59.40 23.10 -20.97
C ASP A 611 -60.90 22.81 -21.13
N ARG A 612 -61.73 23.74 -20.67
CA ARG A 612 -63.19 23.69 -20.76
C ARG A 612 -63.74 24.55 -21.89
N TRP A 613 -62.89 25.27 -22.63
CA TRP A 613 -63.30 26.20 -23.69
C TRP A 613 -63.45 25.55 -25.08
N THR A 614 -62.98 24.31 -25.27
CA THR A 614 -63.27 23.51 -26.47
C THR A 614 -64.50 22.64 -26.25
N ASP A 615 -65.28 22.38 -27.31
CA ASP A 615 -66.40 21.42 -27.27
C ASP A 615 -66.13 20.27 -28.26
N PRO A 616 -65.83 19.04 -27.77
CA PRO A 616 -65.78 18.64 -26.36
C PRO A 616 -64.54 19.18 -25.61
N PRO A 617 -64.58 19.26 -24.26
CA PRO A 617 -63.47 19.73 -23.44
C PRO A 617 -62.21 18.89 -23.62
N GLU A 618 -61.06 19.54 -23.73
CA GLU A 618 -59.77 18.89 -23.88
C GLU A 618 -59.43 18.13 -22.58
N THR A 619 -59.20 16.82 -22.72
CA THR A 619 -58.96 15.92 -21.59
C THR A 619 -57.66 15.15 -21.73
N GLU A 620 -57.01 14.89 -20.60
CA GLU A 620 -55.78 14.08 -20.51
C GLU A 620 -56.00 12.90 -19.56
N GLN A 621 -55.56 11.72 -19.98
CA GLN A 621 -55.51 10.54 -19.13
C GLN A 621 -54.28 10.63 -18.22
N GLN A 622 -54.49 10.88 -16.93
CA GLN A 622 -53.43 10.90 -15.93
C GLN A 622 -53.42 9.60 -15.13
N HIS A 623 -52.23 9.06 -14.88
CA HIS A 623 -52.07 7.84 -14.10
C HIS A 623 -52.44 8.06 -12.63
N ALA A 624 -53.25 7.17 -12.06
CA ALA A 624 -53.69 7.27 -10.68
C ALA A 624 -52.51 7.14 -9.70
N HIS A 625 -52.43 8.05 -8.74
CA HIS A 625 -51.34 8.10 -7.76
C HIS A 625 -51.31 6.85 -6.84
N ASP A 626 -52.46 6.20 -6.65
CA ASP A 626 -52.71 5.02 -5.82
C ASP A 626 -52.81 3.72 -6.63
N CYS A 627 -52.31 3.72 -7.87
CA CYS A 627 -52.39 2.56 -8.75
C CYS A 627 -51.82 1.28 -8.10
N LYS A 628 -52.69 0.28 -7.90
CA LYS A 628 -52.35 -1.02 -7.30
C LYS A 628 -51.23 -1.74 -8.06
N LYS A 629 -51.26 -1.73 -9.41
CA LYS A 629 -50.19 -2.34 -10.23
C LYS A 629 -48.80 -1.76 -9.90
N CYS A 630 -48.69 -0.43 -9.85
CA CYS A 630 -47.45 0.27 -9.51
C CYS A 630 -47.05 0.10 -8.04
N LEU A 631 -48.00 -0.06 -7.11
CA LEU A 631 -47.71 -0.39 -5.71
C LEU A 631 -47.05 -1.77 -5.59
N TYR A 632 -47.64 -2.80 -6.20
CA TYR A 632 -47.07 -4.16 -6.14
C TYR A 632 -45.78 -4.30 -6.94
N LYS A 633 -45.61 -3.55 -8.04
CA LYS A 633 -44.31 -3.41 -8.72
C LYS A 633 -43.25 -2.88 -7.76
N ARG A 634 -43.54 -1.79 -7.03
CA ARG A 634 -42.61 -1.21 -6.03
C ARG A 634 -42.31 -2.19 -4.89
N LYS A 635 -43.32 -2.88 -4.36
CA LYS A 635 -43.12 -3.90 -3.31
C LYS A 635 -42.23 -5.05 -3.80
N ARG A 636 -42.53 -5.61 -4.98
CA ARG A 636 -41.72 -6.65 -5.63
C ARG A 636 -40.28 -6.21 -5.84
N ASP A 637 -40.08 -5.02 -6.43
CA ASP A 637 -38.76 -4.51 -6.79
C ASP A 637 -37.93 -4.08 -5.55
N ALA A 638 -38.59 -3.91 -4.40
CA ALA A 638 -37.96 -3.61 -3.11
C ALA A 638 -37.45 -4.86 -2.37
N LEU A 639 -37.94 -6.06 -2.72
CA LEU A 639 -37.50 -7.31 -2.08
C LEU A 639 -36.02 -7.59 -2.39
N LYS A 640 -35.24 -7.80 -1.33
CA LYS A 640 -33.82 -8.08 -1.37
C LYS A 640 -33.47 -9.12 -0.32
N ILE A 641 -32.38 -9.82 -0.54
CA ILE A 641 -31.81 -10.76 0.43
C ILE A 641 -30.31 -10.53 0.57
N THR A 642 -29.80 -10.61 1.79
CA THR A 642 -28.37 -10.58 2.05
C THR A 642 -27.73 -11.93 1.76
N VAL A 643 -26.48 -11.95 1.31
CA VAL A 643 -25.73 -13.19 1.06
C VAL A 643 -25.27 -13.79 2.39
N HIS A 644 -25.38 -15.11 2.51
CA HIS A 644 -24.73 -15.91 3.55
C HIS A 644 -23.49 -16.59 2.96
N GLU A 645 -22.35 -16.29 3.55
CA GLU A 645 -21.05 -16.83 3.16
C GLU A 645 -20.58 -17.84 4.21
N TRP A 646 -20.10 -19.00 3.74
CA TRP A 646 -19.60 -20.05 4.62
C TRP A 646 -18.36 -19.55 5.41
N PRO A 647 -18.21 -19.88 6.71
CA PRO A 647 -17.15 -19.28 7.55
C PRO A 647 -15.75 -19.79 7.28
N LEU A 648 -15.60 -20.99 6.71
CA LEU A 648 -14.30 -21.61 6.45
C LEU A 648 -14.10 -21.84 4.94
N PRO A 649 -12.86 -21.89 4.43
CA PRO A 649 -12.58 -22.27 3.04
C PRO A 649 -13.11 -23.66 2.70
N HIS A 650 -13.36 -23.87 1.40
CA HIS A 650 -13.80 -25.17 0.89
C HIS A 650 -12.69 -26.22 0.94
N ASP A 651 -11.42 -25.81 0.78
CA ASP A 651 -10.29 -26.72 0.90
C ASP A 651 -10.14 -27.16 2.36
N PRO A 652 -10.26 -28.47 2.67
CA PRO A 652 -10.13 -28.95 4.04
C PRO A 652 -8.77 -28.62 4.65
N ARG A 653 -7.71 -28.47 3.84
CA ARG A 653 -6.37 -28.13 4.32
C ARG A 653 -6.32 -26.70 4.84
N GLU A 654 -6.84 -25.76 4.08
CA GLU A 654 -6.91 -24.35 4.46
C GLU A 654 -7.82 -24.16 5.69
N ALA A 655 -8.95 -24.89 5.74
CA ALA A 655 -9.82 -24.90 6.91
C ALA A 655 -9.11 -25.38 8.19
N LYS A 656 -8.31 -26.46 8.11
CA LYS A 656 -7.50 -26.95 9.24
C LYS A 656 -6.49 -25.89 9.70
N ALA A 657 -5.78 -25.26 8.76
CA ALA A 657 -4.80 -24.22 9.08
C ALA A 657 -5.45 -23.01 9.77
N ILE A 658 -6.62 -22.56 9.30
CA ILE A 658 -7.35 -21.44 9.91
C ILE A 658 -7.84 -21.78 11.32
N VAL A 659 -8.35 -23.00 11.53
CA VAL A 659 -8.79 -23.42 12.87
C VAL A 659 -7.61 -23.54 13.83
N PHE A 660 -6.46 -24.00 13.33
CA PHE A 660 -5.22 -23.99 14.10
C PHE A 660 -4.77 -22.58 14.49
N GLU A 661 -4.79 -21.63 13.55
CA GLU A 661 -4.41 -20.23 13.86
C GLU A 661 -5.44 -19.53 14.76
N ALA A 662 -6.70 -19.98 14.79
CA ALA A 662 -7.71 -19.48 15.73
C ALA A 662 -7.45 -19.91 17.18
N ASP A 663 -6.79 -21.07 17.40
CA ASP A 663 -6.46 -21.63 18.72
C ASP A 663 -4.95 -21.94 18.83
N VAL A 664 -4.12 -21.00 18.38
CA VAL A 664 -2.66 -21.20 18.34
C VAL A 664 -2.09 -21.41 19.75
N PRO A 665 -1.27 -22.46 19.97
CA PRO A 665 -0.63 -22.68 21.28
C PRO A 665 0.28 -21.50 21.68
N PRO A 666 0.20 -20.99 22.93
CA PRO A 666 0.95 -19.81 23.35
C PRO A 666 2.47 -19.93 23.14
N TRP A 667 3.05 -21.08 23.49
CA TRP A 667 4.50 -21.33 23.33
C TRP A 667 4.96 -21.17 21.88
N LEU A 668 4.14 -21.60 20.91
CA LEU A 668 4.47 -21.53 19.50
C LEU A 668 4.33 -20.11 18.98
N SER A 669 3.30 -19.40 19.46
CA SER A 669 3.11 -18.00 19.09
C SER A 669 4.31 -17.15 19.51
N PHE A 670 4.76 -17.26 20.76
CA PHE A 670 5.95 -16.56 21.23
C PHE A 670 7.24 -17.02 20.56
N TRP A 671 7.37 -18.31 20.21
CA TRP A 671 8.51 -18.79 19.42
C TRP A 671 8.54 -18.17 18.02
N ARG A 672 7.39 -18.06 17.33
CA ARG A 672 7.31 -17.41 16.00
C ARG A 672 7.64 -15.92 16.11
N ASP A 673 7.13 -15.27 17.15
CA ASP A 673 7.40 -13.85 17.41
C ASP A 673 8.90 -13.61 17.71
N ALA A 674 9.52 -14.47 18.53
CA ALA A 674 10.96 -14.44 18.81
C ALA A 674 11.80 -14.70 17.56
N ARG A 675 11.38 -15.65 16.70
CA ARG A 675 12.00 -15.91 15.39
C ARG A 675 11.93 -14.68 14.48
N LEU A 676 10.76 -14.07 14.31
CA LEU A 676 10.65 -12.88 13.46
C LEU A 676 11.41 -11.69 14.06
N PHE A 677 11.46 -11.58 15.38
CA PHE A 677 12.22 -10.53 16.06
C PHE A 677 13.71 -10.63 15.79
N ILE A 678 14.31 -11.82 15.93
CA ILE A 678 15.72 -11.99 15.57
C ILE A 678 15.96 -11.74 14.08
N LEU A 679 15.08 -12.18 13.17
CA LEU A 679 15.32 -12.03 11.74
C LEU A 679 15.14 -10.60 11.22
N GLN A 680 14.08 -9.89 11.63
CA GLN A 680 13.74 -8.57 11.08
C GLN A 680 14.22 -7.42 11.97
N ASP A 681 14.09 -7.53 13.29
CA ASP A 681 14.38 -6.41 14.19
C ASP A 681 15.86 -6.39 14.62
N VAL A 682 16.45 -7.56 14.86
CA VAL A 682 17.88 -7.69 15.24
C VAL A 682 18.74 -7.75 13.99
N LEU A 683 18.47 -8.70 13.09
CA LEU A 683 19.28 -8.93 11.88
C LEU A 683 18.92 -8.02 10.70
N LYS A 684 17.90 -7.15 10.85
CA LYS A 684 17.48 -6.18 9.83
C LYS A 684 17.11 -6.82 8.48
N GLY A 685 16.51 -8.02 8.53
CA GLY A 685 15.97 -8.67 7.35
C GLY A 685 14.78 -7.91 6.77
N GLU A 686 14.83 -7.63 5.48
CA GLU A 686 13.78 -6.93 4.75
C GLU A 686 12.99 -7.92 3.88
N CYS A 687 11.67 -7.74 3.82
CA CYS A 687 10.81 -8.44 2.86
C CYS A 687 10.43 -7.50 1.72
N ASP A 688 10.24 -8.04 0.52
CA ASP A 688 9.65 -7.30 -0.60
C ASP A 688 8.35 -6.56 -0.19
N ALA A 689 8.21 -5.33 -0.68
CA ALA A 689 7.04 -4.50 -0.39
C ALA A 689 5.80 -5.03 -1.12
N VAL A 690 5.12 -6.00 -0.53
CA VAL A 690 3.75 -6.37 -0.90
C VAL A 690 2.81 -5.69 0.07
N GLU A 691 2.44 -4.44 -0.21
CA GLU A 691 1.40 -3.74 0.56
C GLU A 691 0.08 -4.50 0.45
N SER A 692 -0.50 -4.86 1.59
CA SER A 692 -1.84 -5.41 1.63
C SER A 692 -2.87 -4.30 1.39
N THR A 693 -3.69 -4.44 0.35
CA THR A 693 -4.89 -3.63 0.14
C THR A 693 -6.09 -4.11 0.97
N SER A 694 -5.87 -5.14 1.79
CA SER A 694 -6.90 -5.85 2.55
C SER A 694 -6.72 -5.65 4.06
N SER A 695 -7.85 -5.53 4.75
CA SER A 695 -7.93 -5.28 6.19
C SER A 695 -8.58 -6.45 6.95
N TYR A 696 -8.73 -7.63 6.34
CA TYR A 696 -9.44 -8.79 6.92
C TYR A 696 -8.45 -9.77 7.55
N ARG A 697 -7.90 -9.36 8.70
CA ARG A 697 -7.14 -10.21 9.62
C ARG A 697 -8.08 -11.20 10.31
N LEU A 698 -7.64 -12.46 10.39
CA LEU A 698 -8.37 -13.55 11.00
C LEU A 698 -8.74 -13.23 12.44
N SER A 699 -7.76 -12.85 13.26
CA SER A 699 -7.94 -12.64 14.71
C SER A 699 -8.82 -11.44 15.11
N GLN A 700 -9.00 -10.46 14.22
CA GLN A 700 -9.58 -9.15 14.56
C GLN A 700 -10.81 -8.76 13.74
N THR A 701 -10.83 -9.08 12.44
CA THR A 701 -11.69 -8.44 11.44
C THR A 701 -12.37 -9.42 10.48
N ASP A 702 -12.16 -10.73 10.65
CA ASP A 702 -12.94 -11.75 9.96
C ASP A 702 -14.43 -11.59 10.34
N PRO A 703 -15.35 -11.44 9.36
CA PRO A 703 -16.76 -11.22 9.65
C PRO A 703 -17.55 -12.50 9.96
N HIS A 704 -16.94 -13.67 9.82
CA HIS A 704 -17.56 -14.99 9.95
C HIS A 704 -17.17 -15.71 11.24
N LEU A 705 -15.88 -15.68 11.59
CA LEU A 705 -15.36 -16.32 12.79
C LEU A 705 -15.46 -15.35 13.96
N SER A 706 -16.44 -15.58 14.83
CA SER A 706 -16.69 -14.71 15.97
C SER A 706 -15.55 -14.79 17.00
N ARG A 707 -15.43 -13.71 17.80
CA ARG A 707 -14.43 -13.57 18.86
C ARG A 707 -14.39 -14.72 19.88
N GLN A 708 -15.44 -15.54 19.94
CA GLN A 708 -15.57 -16.66 20.87
C GLN A 708 -14.71 -17.86 20.49
N TYR A 709 -14.32 -18.00 19.22
CA TYR A 709 -13.50 -19.11 18.75
C TYR A 709 -12.00 -18.89 18.99
N PHE A 710 -11.60 -17.65 19.28
CA PHE A 710 -10.21 -17.30 19.59
C PHE A 710 -9.94 -17.49 21.08
N ARG A 711 -9.26 -18.60 21.42
CA ARG A 711 -8.97 -19.00 22.79
C ARG A 711 -7.60 -18.52 23.31
N GLY A 712 -6.72 -18.03 22.43
CA GLY A 712 -5.41 -17.44 22.75
C GLY A 712 -5.39 -15.91 22.88
N SER A 713 -4.19 -15.35 23.08
CA SER A 713 -3.98 -13.89 23.06
C SER A 713 -4.24 -13.35 21.65
N ARG A 714 -4.83 -12.15 21.55
CA ARG A 714 -5.27 -11.56 20.26
C ARG A 714 -4.24 -10.62 19.64
N SER A 715 -3.06 -10.53 20.26
CA SER A 715 -2.02 -9.57 19.90
C SER A 715 -0.71 -10.33 19.66
N HIS A 716 -0.73 -11.20 18.66
CA HIS A 716 0.47 -11.89 18.19
C HIS A 716 1.03 -11.17 16.97
N ARG A 717 2.35 -11.23 16.79
CA ARG A 717 2.99 -10.64 15.62
C ARG A 717 2.60 -11.40 14.36
N VAL A 718 2.55 -12.72 14.42
CA VAL A 718 2.11 -13.58 13.30
C VAL A 718 0.60 -13.79 13.34
N ASP A 719 -0.08 -13.47 12.24
CA ASP A 719 -1.51 -13.70 12.03
C ASP A 719 -1.78 -14.11 10.57
N LEU A 720 -3.04 -14.41 10.24
CA LEU A 720 -3.50 -14.63 8.87
C LEU A 720 -4.25 -13.40 8.36
N LEU A 721 -3.85 -12.89 7.17
CA LEU A 721 -4.52 -11.78 6.49
C LEU A 721 -5.08 -12.24 5.14
N SER A 722 -6.37 -12.05 4.91
CA SER A 722 -6.97 -12.44 3.64
C SER A 722 -6.55 -11.49 2.52
N VAL A 723 -6.15 -12.01 1.34
CA VAL A 723 -5.91 -11.20 0.14
C VAL A 723 -7.21 -10.74 -0.55
N CYS A 724 -8.34 -11.38 -0.22
CA CYS A 724 -9.64 -11.14 -0.83
C CYS A 724 -10.62 -10.52 0.17
N LYS A 725 -11.54 -9.67 -0.32
CA LYS A 725 -12.66 -9.17 0.48
C LYS A 725 -13.77 -10.22 0.57
N PRO A 726 -14.41 -10.44 1.72
CA PRO A 726 -15.55 -11.34 1.85
C PRO A 726 -16.75 -10.84 1.02
N PHE A 727 -17.70 -11.72 0.70
CA PHE A 727 -18.93 -11.34 0.01
C PHE A 727 -19.80 -10.39 0.84
N THR A 728 -19.87 -10.63 2.15
CA THR A 728 -20.70 -9.89 3.12
C THR A 728 -20.46 -8.38 3.17
N VAL A 729 -19.26 -7.94 2.77
CA VAL A 729 -18.84 -6.52 2.75
C VAL A 729 -18.60 -5.98 1.34
N SER A 730 -18.69 -6.85 0.32
CA SER A 730 -18.53 -6.45 -1.08
C SER A 730 -19.84 -5.93 -1.68
N HIS A 731 -19.80 -5.41 -2.90
CA HIS A 731 -21.02 -5.00 -3.62
C HIS A 731 -21.97 -6.17 -3.93
N TYR A 732 -21.52 -7.41 -3.74
CA TYR A 732 -22.33 -8.62 -3.85
C TYR A 732 -23.14 -8.96 -2.59
N ARG A 733 -23.01 -8.20 -1.49
CA ARG A 733 -23.65 -8.50 -0.19
C ARG A 733 -25.18 -8.63 -0.24
N GLU A 734 -25.82 -7.94 -1.17
CA GLU A 734 -27.27 -7.87 -1.29
C GLU A 734 -27.67 -8.26 -2.72
N LYS A 735 -28.56 -9.23 -2.85
CA LYS A 735 -29.13 -9.69 -4.11
C LYS A 735 -30.58 -9.22 -4.20
N LYS A 736 -30.98 -8.70 -5.37
CA LYS A 736 -32.39 -8.40 -5.65
C LYS A 736 -33.13 -9.70 -5.90
N MET A 737 -34.37 -9.80 -5.41
CA MET A 737 -35.21 -10.95 -5.73
C MET A 737 -35.66 -10.89 -7.18
N THR A 738 -35.42 -11.98 -7.91
CA THR A 738 -35.87 -12.21 -9.29
C THR A 738 -36.36 -13.65 -9.42
N SER A 739 -37.06 -14.00 -10.50
CA SER A 739 -37.43 -15.39 -10.78
C SER A 739 -36.21 -16.29 -10.98
N ALA A 740 -35.14 -15.78 -11.59
CA ALA A 740 -33.92 -16.53 -11.90
C ALA A 740 -32.97 -16.74 -10.71
N LEU A 741 -33.06 -15.94 -9.63
CA LEU A 741 -32.16 -16.05 -8.48
C LEU A 741 -32.25 -17.44 -7.82
N LEU A 742 -31.12 -18.13 -7.68
CA LEU A 742 -31.02 -19.46 -7.08
C LEU A 742 -30.50 -19.39 -5.64
N GLU A 743 -30.74 -20.46 -4.86
CA GLU A 743 -30.22 -20.56 -3.49
C GLU A 743 -28.68 -20.48 -3.47
N SER A 744 -28.01 -21.04 -4.48
CA SER A 744 -26.55 -21.01 -4.61
C SER A 744 -25.98 -19.59 -4.75
N ASP A 745 -26.77 -18.63 -5.23
CA ASP A 745 -26.37 -17.23 -5.39
C ASP A 745 -26.43 -16.44 -4.06
N VAL A 746 -27.18 -16.98 -3.10
CA VAL A 746 -27.38 -16.41 -1.76
C VAL A 746 -26.52 -17.13 -0.73
N CYS A 747 -26.39 -18.45 -0.83
CA CYS A 747 -25.58 -19.27 0.06
C CYS A 747 -24.25 -19.62 -0.62
N VAL A 748 -23.26 -18.73 -0.51
CA VAL A 748 -21.99 -18.82 -1.22
C VAL A 748 -20.89 -19.50 -0.38
N ALA A 749 -19.85 -19.98 -1.05
CA ALA A 749 -18.62 -20.44 -0.39
C ALA A 749 -17.82 -19.27 0.19
N ASN A 750 -16.92 -19.56 1.13
CA ASN A 750 -16.02 -18.58 1.70
C ASN A 750 -15.16 -17.92 0.60
N GLY A 751 -15.15 -16.60 0.57
CA GLY A 751 -14.39 -15.80 -0.38
C GLY A 751 -13.08 -15.23 0.17
N LEU A 752 -12.77 -15.49 1.44
CA LEU A 752 -11.49 -15.12 2.04
C LEU A 752 -10.41 -16.10 1.57
N ARG A 753 -9.18 -15.60 1.47
CA ARG A 753 -8.01 -16.39 1.06
C ARG A 753 -6.84 -15.97 1.92
N TYR A 754 -6.51 -16.77 2.90
CA TYR A 754 -5.59 -16.38 3.96
C TYR A 754 -4.14 -16.65 3.61
N LYS A 755 -3.27 -15.73 4.01
CA LYS A 755 -1.82 -15.88 3.99
C LYS A 755 -1.25 -15.38 5.31
N TYR A 756 -0.14 -16.00 5.74
CA TYR A 756 0.58 -15.57 6.93
C TYR A 756 1.13 -14.15 6.76
N TYR A 757 0.99 -13.38 7.81
CA TYR A 757 1.16 -11.95 7.83
C TYR A 757 1.79 -11.52 9.15
N ASP A 758 2.74 -10.60 9.06
CA ASP A 758 3.37 -9.96 10.20
C ASP A 758 2.68 -8.61 10.49
N ALA A 759 2.01 -8.56 11.64
CA ALA A 759 1.26 -7.40 12.12
C ALA A 759 2.14 -6.22 12.50
N THR A 760 3.43 -6.44 12.81
CA THR A 760 4.38 -5.38 13.15
C THR A 760 4.92 -4.71 11.89
N SER A 761 5.39 -5.50 10.92
CA SER A 761 5.95 -4.96 9.67
C SER A 761 4.89 -4.56 8.63
N GLY A 762 3.65 -5.02 8.77
CA GLY A 762 2.60 -4.68 7.81
C GLY A 762 2.62 -5.54 6.54
N ARG A 763 3.34 -6.66 6.53
CA ARG A 763 3.68 -7.42 5.30
C ARG A 763 3.34 -8.90 5.43
N TYR A 764 3.15 -9.56 4.29
CA TYR A 764 3.05 -11.02 4.24
C TYR A 764 4.40 -11.67 4.57
N ILE A 765 4.37 -12.79 5.29
CA ILE A 765 5.59 -13.55 5.59
C ILE A 765 6.12 -14.15 4.28
N GLY A 766 7.39 -13.91 4.01
CA GLY A 766 8.07 -14.38 2.81
C GLY A 766 9.57 -14.50 3.02
N ASN A 767 10.31 -14.58 1.93
CA ASN A 767 11.77 -14.59 1.98
C ASN A 767 12.28 -13.25 2.51
N LEU A 768 13.36 -13.32 3.29
CA LEU A 768 14.04 -12.17 3.85
C LEU A 768 15.37 -11.98 3.12
N GLU A 769 15.64 -10.74 2.75
CA GLU A 769 16.93 -10.30 2.25
C GLU A 769 17.65 -9.51 3.35
N TYR A 770 18.96 -9.70 3.45
CA TYR A 770 19.78 -9.07 4.48
C TYR A 770 20.78 -8.14 3.81
N GLY A 771 20.73 -6.86 4.17
CA GLY A 771 21.73 -5.88 3.75
C GLY A 771 22.97 -5.87 4.65
N ASP A 772 23.88 -4.94 4.37
CA ASP A 772 25.16 -4.79 5.09
C ASP A 772 25.03 -4.19 6.50
N SER A 773 23.83 -3.80 6.95
CA SER A 773 23.65 -2.95 8.13
C SER A 773 24.24 -3.55 9.41
N VAL A 774 24.02 -4.85 9.63
CA VAL A 774 24.51 -5.58 10.80
C VAL A 774 26.02 -5.83 10.70
N ALA A 775 26.52 -6.21 9.53
CA ALA A 775 27.96 -6.35 9.32
C ALA A 775 28.70 -5.02 9.58
N ARG A 776 28.11 -3.89 9.17
CA ARG A 776 28.63 -2.55 9.44
C ARG A 776 28.58 -2.17 10.91
N SER A 777 27.55 -2.61 11.66
CA SER A 777 27.51 -2.37 13.10
C SER A 777 28.56 -3.19 13.86
N CYS A 778 29.06 -4.28 13.27
CA CYS A 778 30.21 -5.06 13.74
C CYS A 778 31.55 -4.60 13.13
N THR A 779 31.62 -3.44 12.47
CA THR A 779 32.86 -2.91 11.88
C THR A 779 33.25 -1.59 12.54
N TYR A 780 34.53 -1.43 12.87
CA TYR A 780 35.06 -0.16 13.36
C TYR A 780 34.84 0.98 12.36
N THR A 781 34.50 2.17 12.87
CA THR A 781 34.35 3.38 12.04
C THR A 781 35.66 4.15 12.05
N LEU A 782 36.29 4.27 10.89
CA LEU A 782 37.54 5.02 10.70
C LEU A 782 37.26 6.51 10.50
N SER A 783 38.21 7.36 10.88
CA SER A 783 38.15 8.80 10.57
C SER A 783 38.32 9.05 9.06
N ASN A 784 39.11 8.20 8.41
CA ASN A 784 39.36 8.18 6.99
C ASN A 784 38.37 7.26 6.26
N LYS A 785 37.40 7.85 5.55
CA LYS A 785 36.36 7.12 4.82
C LYS A 785 36.91 6.26 3.68
N GLN A 786 38.05 6.65 3.09
CA GLN A 786 38.65 5.94 1.96
C GLN A 786 39.26 4.58 2.38
N LEU A 787 39.61 4.42 3.66
CA LEU A 787 40.07 3.14 4.22
C LEU A 787 38.93 2.27 4.76
N GLN A 788 37.72 2.81 4.91
CA GLN A 788 36.59 2.12 5.54
C GLN A 788 36.20 0.84 4.79
N ASP A 789 36.21 0.89 3.45
CA ASP A 789 35.86 -0.26 2.61
C ASP A 789 36.95 -1.34 2.63
N CYS A 790 38.19 -1.00 3.01
CA CYS A 790 39.28 -1.97 3.12
C CYS A 790 39.13 -2.88 4.34
N ILE A 791 38.59 -2.35 5.45
CA ILE A 791 38.37 -3.12 6.69
C ILE A 791 37.01 -3.81 6.72
N PHE A 792 36.08 -3.44 5.82
CA PHE A 792 34.75 -4.03 5.74
C PHE A 792 34.81 -5.39 5.03
N ARG A 793 34.87 -6.46 5.82
CA ARG A 793 34.85 -7.86 5.35
C ARG A 793 33.57 -8.52 5.83
N GLN A 794 32.73 -8.90 4.88
CA GLN A 794 31.45 -9.56 5.15
C GLN A 794 31.56 -11.07 4.89
N SER A 795 30.65 -11.85 5.46
CA SER A 795 30.59 -13.31 5.26
C SER A 795 30.53 -13.77 3.79
N SER A 796 30.01 -12.94 2.88
CA SER A 796 30.01 -13.23 1.43
C SER A 796 31.37 -12.98 0.75
N SER A 797 32.26 -12.21 1.39
CA SER A 797 33.60 -11.85 0.92
C SER A 797 34.58 -11.79 2.11
N PRO A 798 34.90 -12.95 2.73
CA PRO A 798 35.69 -12.99 3.96
C PRO A 798 37.14 -12.55 3.77
N ASP A 799 37.66 -12.59 2.55
CA ASP A 799 38.99 -12.07 2.20
C ASP A 799 39.03 -10.55 2.03
N GLY A 800 37.87 -9.88 2.02
CA GLY A 800 37.73 -8.45 1.76
C GLY A 800 37.95 -8.09 0.29
N SER A 801 38.28 -6.81 0.07
CA SER A 801 38.62 -6.29 -1.27
C SER A 801 39.81 -7.05 -1.87
N THR A 802 39.93 -7.06 -3.21
CA THR A 802 41.10 -7.68 -3.84
C THR A 802 42.33 -6.76 -3.74
N PRO A 803 43.56 -7.29 -3.71
CA PRO A 803 44.77 -6.45 -3.71
C PRO A 803 44.84 -5.46 -4.88
N ASN A 804 44.30 -5.84 -6.05
CA ASN A 804 44.21 -4.96 -7.21
C ASN A 804 43.31 -3.74 -6.98
N THR A 805 42.30 -3.86 -6.11
CA THR A 805 41.39 -2.76 -5.75
C THR A 805 42.15 -1.68 -4.99
N VAL A 806 43.02 -2.07 -4.05
CA VAL A 806 43.89 -1.14 -3.31
C VAL A 806 44.85 -0.42 -4.26
N ILE A 807 45.43 -1.15 -5.23
CA ILE A 807 46.34 -0.57 -6.24
C ILE A 807 45.59 0.40 -7.17
N ALA A 808 44.36 0.06 -7.58
CA ALA A 808 43.55 0.88 -8.47
C ALA A 808 43.08 2.18 -7.81
N ASN A 809 42.81 2.17 -6.50
CA ASN A 809 42.25 3.29 -5.76
C ASN A 809 43.31 4.23 -5.14
N GLN A 810 44.56 4.18 -5.63
CA GLN A 810 45.66 5.00 -5.11
C GLN A 810 45.41 6.52 -5.25
N ASP A 811 44.60 6.92 -6.22
CA ASP A 811 44.15 8.29 -6.44
C ASP A 811 43.22 8.80 -5.32
N THR A 812 42.67 7.89 -4.51
CA THR A 812 41.80 8.23 -3.38
C THR A 812 42.57 8.40 -2.06
N CYS A 813 43.90 8.28 -2.08
CA CYS A 813 44.76 8.51 -0.91
C CYS A 813 44.54 9.92 -0.32
N PRO A 814 44.21 10.06 0.97
CA PRO A 814 43.99 11.37 1.58
C PRO A 814 45.26 12.21 1.77
N ASP A 815 45.09 13.53 1.76
CA ASP A 815 46.20 14.50 1.86
C ASP A 815 47.02 14.41 3.16
N ASN A 816 46.44 13.85 4.23
CA ASN A 816 47.08 13.70 5.54
C ASN A 816 47.86 12.37 5.71
N MET A 817 48.04 11.61 4.63
CA MET A 817 48.66 10.29 4.63
C MET A 817 49.59 10.13 3.41
N THR A 818 50.70 9.42 3.55
CA THR A 818 51.55 9.12 2.40
C THR A 818 50.92 8.01 1.56
N LEU A 819 51.21 7.98 0.26
CA LEU A 819 50.71 6.92 -0.62
C LEU A 819 51.15 5.52 -0.17
N GLU A 820 52.36 5.41 0.37
CA GLU A 820 52.91 4.17 0.91
C GLU A 820 52.13 3.74 2.17
N GLU A 821 51.91 4.66 3.12
CA GLU A 821 51.11 4.42 4.33
C GLU A 821 49.68 3.97 3.98
N PHE A 822 49.04 4.62 3.01
CA PHE A 822 47.70 4.27 2.56
C PHE A 822 47.62 2.85 1.99
N LYS A 823 48.55 2.51 1.09
CA LYS A 823 48.60 1.18 0.47
C LYS A 823 48.82 0.08 1.51
N ASP A 824 49.72 0.32 2.46
CA ASP A 824 50.07 -0.68 3.45
C ASP A 824 48.98 -0.84 4.51
N LEU A 825 48.32 0.24 4.94
CA LEU A 825 47.13 0.16 5.80
C LEU A 825 45.98 -0.59 5.12
N ALA A 826 45.67 -0.24 3.86
CA ALA A 826 44.62 -0.90 3.08
C ALA A 826 44.93 -2.37 2.80
N SER A 827 46.21 -2.77 2.84
CA SER A 827 46.64 -4.14 2.59
C SER A 827 46.54 -5.07 3.82
N ILE A 828 46.49 -4.52 5.03
CA ILE A 828 46.45 -5.32 6.27
C ILE A 828 45.26 -6.30 6.29
N PRO A 829 44.01 -5.89 6.02
CA PRO A 829 42.85 -6.78 6.14
C PRO A 829 42.72 -7.81 5.02
N LEU A 830 43.50 -7.67 3.94
CA LEU A 830 43.40 -8.50 2.74
C LEU A 830 43.75 -9.95 3.04
N GLY A 831 42.83 -10.85 2.75
CA GLY A 831 43.00 -12.30 2.91
C GLY A 831 42.96 -12.73 4.37
N HIS A 832 41.88 -13.40 4.76
CA HIS A 832 41.65 -13.76 6.17
C HIS A 832 42.71 -14.71 6.74
N HIS A 833 43.35 -15.55 5.90
CA HIS A 833 44.46 -16.41 6.32
C HIS A 833 45.82 -15.71 6.44
N ILE A 834 46.02 -14.58 5.76
CA ILE A 834 47.32 -13.88 5.69
C ILE A 834 47.33 -12.53 6.42
N GLN A 835 46.18 -12.05 6.91
CA GLN A 835 46.05 -10.77 7.62
C GLN A 835 47.11 -10.59 8.74
N TRP A 836 47.42 -11.66 9.48
CA TRP A 836 48.42 -11.60 10.53
C TRP A 836 49.85 -11.53 10.00
N ALA A 837 50.12 -12.14 8.85
CA ALA A 837 51.39 -11.95 8.16
C ALA A 837 51.54 -10.49 7.69
N ASN A 838 50.48 -9.89 7.15
CA ASN A 838 50.48 -8.48 6.76
C ASN A 838 50.73 -7.57 7.98
N MET A 839 50.09 -7.84 9.12
CA MET A 839 50.35 -7.14 10.38
C MET A 839 51.80 -7.30 10.86
N MET A 840 52.37 -8.52 10.77
CA MET A 840 53.77 -8.77 11.15
C MET A 840 54.76 -8.00 10.29
N VAL A 841 54.51 -7.87 8.98
CA VAL A 841 55.34 -7.04 8.09
C VAL A 841 55.43 -5.61 8.61
N GLN A 842 54.29 -5.04 9.01
CA GLN A 842 54.22 -3.68 9.55
C GLN A 842 54.85 -3.54 10.94
N LEU A 843 54.80 -4.58 11.78
CA LEU A 843 55.51 -4.58 13.05
C LEU A 843 57.04 -4.63 12.84
N ALA A 844 57.52 -5.43 11.89
CA ALA A 844 58.94 -5.58 11.59
C ALA A 844 59.52 -4.34 10.90
N MET A 845 58.87 -3.86 9.84
CA MET A 845 59.29 -2.73 9.00
C MET A 845 58.10 -1.77 8.81
N PRO A 846 57.84 -0.88 9.78
CA PRO A 846 56.69 0.00 9.75
C PRO A 846 56.81 1.05 8.65
N SER A 847 55.90 0.99 7.69
CA SER A 847 55.54 2.11 6.82
C SER A 847 54.28 2.82 7.32
N VAL A 848 53.50 2.16 8.18
CA VAL A 848 52.31 2.71 8.83
C VAL A 848 52.63 3.45 10.14
N ASP A 849 51.89 4.52 10.43
CA ASP A 849 52.04 5.25 11.69
C ASP A 849 51.17 4.64 12.79
N PHE A 850 51.81 3.90 13.70
CA PHE A 850 51.15 3.31 14.87
C PHE A 850 50.63 4.31 15.90
N LYS A 851 50.97 5.61 15.80
CA LYS A 851 50.40 6.65 16.66
C LYS A 851 48.99 7.06 16.26
N LYS A 852 48.56 6.75 15.02
CA LYS A 852 47.24 7.13 14.50
C LYS A 852 46.15 6.18 14.99
N VAL A 853 44.99 6.75 15.34
CA VAL A 853 43.80 5.99 15.78
C VAL A 853 43.32 5.03 14.69
N ASP A 854 43.27 5.49 13.43
CA ASP A 854 42.83 4.65 12.30
C ASP A 854 43.71 3.41 12.13
N THR A 855 45.03 3.52 12.32
CA THR A 855 45.94 2.36 12.32
C THR A 855 45.55 1.36 13.40
N THR A 856 45.27 1.83 14.62
CA THR A 856 44.78 0.94 15.70
C THR A 856 43.47 0.27 15.32
N LEU A 857 42.48 1.01 14.83
CA LEU A 857 41.18 0.46 14.48
C LEU A 857 41.25 -0.59 13.36
N VAL A 858 42.10 -0.37 12.34
CA VAL A 858 42.38 -1.37 11.28
C VAL A 858 42.91 -2.67 11.88
N PHE A 859 43.92 -2.58 12.77
CA PHE A 859 44.46 -3.77 13.42
C PHE A 859 43.43 -4.43 14.35
N LEU A 860 42.70 -3.66 15.16
CA LEU A 860 41.68 -4.19 16.08
C LEU A 860 40.60 -4.94 15.30
N GLN A 861 40.14 -4.40 14.16
CA GLN A 861 39.22 -5.11 13.26
C GLN A 861 39.79 -6.47 12.86
N CYS A 862 41.05 -6.53 12.42
CA CYS A 862 41.66 -7.79 11.96
C CYS A 862 41.89 -8.82 13.07
N ILE A 863 42.28 -8.38 14.27
CA ILE A 863 42.60 -9.31 15.37
C ILE A 863 41.35 -9.83 16.10
N TYR A 864 40.24 -9.10 16.08
CA TYR A 864 39.00 -9.46 16.78
C TYR A 864 37.90 -10.02 15.88
N GLN A 865 37.91 -9.72 14.57
CA GLN A 865 36.93 -10.29 13.65
C GLN A 865 37.07 -11.81 13.56
N THR A 866 35.96 -12.52 13.77
CA THR A 866 35.91 -13.98 13.90
C THR A 866 36.23 -14.70 12.59
N GLY A 867 35.66 -14.25 11.47
CA GLY A 867 35.87 -14.84 10.14
C GLY A 867 35.19 -16.20 9.94
N PRO A 868 35.52 -16.95 8.87
CA PRO A 868 34.87 -18.21 8.54
C PRO A 868 35.05 -19.34 9.58
N PRO A 869 34.04 -20.19 9.81
CA PRO A 869 34.12 -21.30 10.76
C PRO A 869 34.93 -22.47 10.21
N ASN A 870 35.64 -23.18 11.10
CA ASN A 870 36.32 -24.45 10.79
C ASN A 870 36.04 -25.55 11.83
N GLY A 871 34.94 -25.41 12.58
CA GLY A 871 34.57 -26.31 13.68
C GLY A 871 35.32 -26.09 14.99
N GLU A 872 36.27 -25.14 15.05
CA GLU A 872 37.00 -24.78 16.27
C GLU A 872 36.78 -23.31 16.66
N ALA A 873 36.89 -23.00 17.95
CA ALA A 873 36.71 -21.64 18.46
C ALA A 873 37.71 -20.63 17.88
N MET A 874 38.92 -21.07 17.51
CA MET A 874 39.93 -20.19 16.92
C MET A 874 39.61 -19.76 15.47
N ARG A 875 38.81 -20.54 14.72
CA ARG A 875 38.38 -20.23 13.34
C ARG A 875 39.53 -20.13 12.32
N GLU A 876 39.18 -19.92 11.05
CA GLU A 876 40.15 -19.92 9.94
C GLU A 876 41.11 -18.73 9.98
N ALA A 877 40.58 -17.56 10.34
CA ALA A 877 41.27 -16.28 10.32
C ALA A 877 42.41 -16.15 11.35
N HIS A 878 42.42 -17.01 12.38
CA HIS A 878 43.44 -17.04 13.43
C HIS A 878 44.22 -18.36 13.48
N SER A 879 44.05 -19.23 12.49
CA SER A 879 44.63 -20.57 12.45
C SER A 879 46.17 -20.64 12.64
N MET A 880 46.89 -19.54 12.36
CA MET A 880 48.35 -19.48 12.47
C MET A 880 48.89 -19.68 13.90
N PHE A 881 48.11 -19.40 14.94
CA PHE A 881 48.57 -19.49 16.33
C PHE A 881 48.74 -20.93 16.84
N ARG A 882 48.36 -21.94 16.04
CA ARG A 882 48.72 -23.35 16.27
C ARG A 882 50.22 -23.61 16.16
N ALA A 883 50.92 -22.83 15.34
CA ALA A 883 52.35 -23.03 15.09
C ALA A 883 53.19 -22.15 16.04
N GLY A 884 53.87 -22.76 17.01
CA GLY A 884 54.70 -22.04 17.98
C GLY A 884 55.79 -21.15 17.34
N THR A 885 56.34 -21.55 16.19
CA THR A 885 57.32 -20.73 15.45
C THR A 885 56.74 -19.39 15.00
N ARG A 886 55.49 -19.38 14.52
CA ARG A 886 54.80 -18.17 14.08
C ARG A 886 54.48 -17.24 15.25
N VAL A 887 54.10 -17.81 16.39
CA VAL A 887 53.88 -17.06 17.63
C VAL A 887 55.18 -16.41 18.10
N GLY A 888 56.29 -17.15 18.07
CA GLY A 888 57.62 -16.61 18.36
C GLY A 888 57.95 -15.35 17.55
N PHE A 889 57.68 -15.35 16.24
CA PHE A 889 57.89 -14.17 15.39
C PHE A 889 57.02 -12.97 15.79
N VAL A 890 55.75 -13.19 16.14
CA VAL A 890 54.87 -12.11 16.64
C VAL A 890 55.47 -11.50 17.91
N LEU A 891 55.88 -12.32 18.88
CA LEU A 891 56.46 -11.85 20.14
C LEU A 891 57.77 -11.09 19.91
N GLU A 892 58.64 -11.57 19.02
CA GLU A 892 59.89 -10.91 18.65
C GLU A 892 59.65 -9.51 18.05
N HIS A 893 58.77 -9.41 17.06
CA HIS A 893 58.50 -8.13 16.39
C HIS A 893 57.75 -7.14 17.29
N VAL A 894 56.81 -7.60 18.12
CA VAL A 894 56.17 -6.73 19.11
C VAL A 894 57.17 -6.26 20.17
N LYS A 895 58.08 -7.12 20.63
CA LYS A 895 59.18 -6.72 21.54
C LYS A 895 60.01 -5.59 20.94
N ALA A 896 60.47 -5.77 19.71
CA ALA A 896 61.23 -4.75 19.00
C ALA A 896 60.44 -3.44 18.83
N ALA A 897 59.13 -3.54 18.55
CA ALA A 897 58.26 -2.38 18.43
C ALA A 897 58.10 -1.60 19.74
N ILE A 898 57.90 -2.28 20.88
CA ILE A 898 57.84 -1.67 22.21
C ILE A 898 59.17 -0.99 22.54
N GLU A 899 60.30 -1.65 22.28
CA GLU A 899 61.64 -1.10 22.55
C GLU A 899 61.92 0.19 21.77
N ARG A 900 61.41 0.33 20.53
CA ARG A 900 61.52 1.56 19.74
C ARG A 900 60.76 2.73 20.35
N ILE A 901 59.60 2.47 20.95
CA ILE A 901 58.72 3.54 21.45
C ILE A 901 58.91 3.83 22.93
N LYS A 902 59.56 2.95 23.73
CA LYS A 902 59.56 3.00 25.21
C LYS A 902 59.98 4.33 25.86
N GLN A 903 60.69 5.21 25.15
CA GLN A 903 61.11 6.54 25.63
C GLN A 903 60.20 7.68 25.16
N ASN A 904 59.17 7.40 24.36
CA ASN A 904 58.26 8.38 23.79
C ASN A 904 56.81 8.14 24.26
N TRP A 905 56.38 8.90 25.27
CA TRP A 905 55.03 8.82 25.83
C TRP A 905 53.93 9.30 24.87
N GLU A 906 54.26 10.03 23.80
CA GLU A 906 53.28 10.38 22.76
C GLU A 906 52.79 9.15 21.98
N SER A 907 53.55 8.06 22.02
CA SER A 907 53.22 6.77 21.39
C SER A 907 52.29 5.88 22.22
N ALA A 908 51.50 6.46 23.13
CA ALA A 908 50.52 5.74 23.96
C ALA A 908 49.57 4.87 23.13
N GLN A 909 49.06 5.40 22.02
CA GLN A 909 48.19 4.69 21.07
C GLN A 909 48.86 3.42 20.51
N ALA A 910 50.14 3.52 20.12
CA ALA A 910 50.91 2.38 19.61
C ALA A 910 51.11 1.30 20.69
N LEU A 911 51.40 1.71 21.92
CA LEU A 911 51.56 0.78 23.03
C LEU A 911 50.25 0.03 23.35
N SER A 912 49.11 0.74 23.32
CA SER A 912 47.78 0.12 23.49
C SER A 912 47.53 -0.97 22.44
N LEU A 913 47.82 -0.68 21.16
CA LEU A 913 47.72 -1.68 20.09
C LEU A 913 48.64 -2.89 20.33
N PHE A 914 49.89 -2.67 20.72
CA PHE A 914 50.83 -3.77 20.99
C PHE A 914 50.37 -4.64 22.16
N VAL A 915 49.79 -4.04 23.20
CA VAL A 915 49.14 -4.78 24.29
C VAL A 915 47.97 -5.60 23.77
N ALA A 916 47.09 -5.03 22.93
CA ALA A 916 45.98 -5.76 22.32
C ALA A 916 46.43 -6.97 21.47
N ILE A 917 47.52 -6.82 20.71
CA ILE A 917 48.13 -7.91 19.94
C ILE A 917 48.67 -9.00 20.86
N LEU A 918 49.36 -8.62 21.95
CA LEU A 918 49.92 -9.56 22.93
C LEU A 918 48.83 -10.30 23.70
N THR A 919 47.79 -9.60 24.17
CA THR A 919 46.67 -10.23 24.88
C THR A 919 45.89 -11.17 23.97
N ARG A 920 45.66 -10.80 22.71
CA ARG A 920 45.03 -11.68 21.72
C ARG A 920 45.90 -12.89 21.41
N THR A 921 47.21 -12.70 21.21
CA THR A 921 48.18 -13.79 20.99
C THR A 921 48.18 -14.76 22.16
N LEU A 922 48.24 -14.24 23.40
CA LEU A 922 48.18 -15.03 24.62
C LEU A 922 46.88 -15.84 24.69
N SER A 923 45.74 -15.19 24.46
CA SER A 923 44.42 -15.82 24.50
C SER A 923 44.27 -16.97 23.49
N LEU A 924 44.72 -16.78 22.24
CA LEU A 924 44.60 -17.78 21.18
C LEU A 924 45.61 -18.93 21.33
N HIS A 925 46.86 -18.60 21.67
CA HIS A 925 47.93 -19.61 21.77
C HIS A 925 47.81 -20.49 23.01
N SER A 926 47.36 -19.93 24.14
CA SER A 926 47.16 -20.69 25.38
C SER A 926 46.08 -21.76 25.20
N ALA A 927 45.01 -21.44 24.46
CA ALA A 927 43.95 -22.39 24.13
C ALA A 927 44.38 -23.46 23.12
N ALA A 928 45.27 -23.13 22.17
CA ALA A 928 45.63 -24.04 21.08
C ALA A 928 46.65 -25.13 21.44
N THR A 929 47.33 -25.04 22.60
CA THR A 929 48.59 -25.78 22.80
C THR A 929 48.63 -26.77 23.96
N ASP A 930 47.59 -26.89 24.79
CA ASP A 930 47.54 -27.80 25.96
C ASP A 930 48.88 -27.83 26.75
N GLY A 931 49.53 -26.67 26.90
CA GLY A 931 50.82 -26.54 27.62
C GLY A 931 52.08 -26.95 26.84
N ARG A 932 52.00 -27.39 25.58
CA ARG A 932 53.17 -27.84 24.76
C ARG A 932 54.16 -26.72 24.41
N PHE A 933 53.80 -25.46 24.64
CA PHE A 933 54.65 -24.28 24.36
C PHE A 933 54.66 -23.27 25.51
N GLN A 934 54.68 -23.74 26.76
CA GLN A 934 54.64 -22.89 27.95
C GLN A 934 55.68 -21.75 27.94
N ALA A 935 56.89 -21.99 27.43
CA ALA A 935 57.93 -20.95 27.33
C ALA A 935 57.52 -19.73 26.48
N LEU A 936 56.69 -19.93 25.44
CA LEU A 936 56.16 -18.82 24.63
C LEU A 936 55.06 -18.05 25.35
N ILE A 937 54.23 -18.76 26.14
CA ILE A 937 53.21 -18.16 27.01
C ILE A 937 53.90 -17.28 28.05
N ASP A 938 54.91 -17.80 28.73
CA ASP A 938 55.69 -17.07 29.72
C ASP A 938 56.38 -15.84 29.09
N SER A 939 56.96 -16.00 27.90
CA SER A 939 57.55 -14.88 27.14
C SER A 939 56.53 -13.79 26.80
N CYS A 940 55.29 -14.15 26.46
CA CYS A 940 54.22 -13.20 26.20
C CYS A 940 53.81 -12.44 27.47
N ILE A 941 53.69 -13.14 28.61
CA ILE A 941 53.39 -12.54 29.92
C ILE A 941 54.51 -11.59 30.36
N GLU A 942 55.77 -11.96 30.13
CA GLU A 942 56.93 -11.08 30.38
C GLU A 942 56.86 -9.81 29.53
N LEU A 943 56.48 -9.92 28.26
CA LEU A 943 56.31 -8.77 27.37
C LEU A 943 55.17 -7.85 27.81
N LEU A 944 54.02 -8.41 28.21
CA LEU A 944 52.91 -7.64 28.79
C LEU A 944 53.35 -6.93 30.08
N THR A 945 54.14 -7.60 30.92
CA THR A 945 54.73 -7.00 32.12
C THR A 945 55.69 -5.85 31.77
N SER A 946 56.48 -6.00 30.70
CA SER A 946 57.35 -4.94 30.19
C SER A 946 56.56 -3.74 29.68
N ALA A 947 55.51 -3.98 28.87
CA ALA A 947 54.61 -2.93 28.39
C ALA A 947 53.96 -2.16 29.55
N ARG A 948 53.49 -2.87 30.59
CA ARG A 948 52.94 -2.26 31.81
C ARG A 948 53.95 -1.38 32.53
N LYS A 949 55.22 -1.80 32.62
CA LYS A 949 56.30 -0.97 33.19
C LYS A 949 56.55 0.29 32.36
N VAL A 950 56.53 0.20 31.03
CA VAL A 950 56.67 1.35 30.13
C VAL A 950 55.54 2.36 30.34
N ALA A 951 54.29 1.91 30.33
CA ALA A 951 53.12 2.77 30.58
C ALA A 951 53.16 3.41 31.97
N LEU A 952 53.52 2.67 33.03
CA LEU A 952 53.72 3.22 34.38
C LEU A 952 54.78 4.33 34.39
N GLY A 953 55.92 4.10 33.73
CA GLY A 953 56.97 5.10 33.60
C GLY A 953 56.51 6.38 32.90
N TRP A 954 55.73 6.25 31.82
CA TRP A 954 55.13 7.39 31.11
C TRP A 954 54.11 8.14 31.97
N MET A 955 53.26 7.42 32.70
CA MET A 955 52.26 8.02 33.60
C MET A 955 52.93 8.89 34.67
N PHE A 956 53.98 8.39 35.33
CA PHE A 956 54.73 9.18 36.32
C PHE A 956 55.40 10.40 35.68
N ALA A 957 56.06 10.23 34.53
CA ALA A 957 56.71 11.33 33.82
C ALA A 957 55.71 12.43 33.39
N LEU A 958 54.52 12.05 32.94
CA LEU A 958 53.46 12.99 32.58
C LEU A 958 52.90 13.72 33.80
N ARG A 959 52.74 13.03 34.93
CA ARG A 959 52.30 13.63 36.18
C ARG A 959 53.33 14.64 36.72
N ASP A 960 54.62 14.31 36.66
CA ASP A 960 55.69 15.23 37.08
C ASP A 960 55.71 16.47 36.19
N ARG A 961 55.52 16.32 34.87
CA ARG A 961 55.39 17.44 33.93
C ARG A 961 54.15 18.28 34.19
N ALA A 962 53.01 17.67 34.51
CA ALA A 962 51.81 18.39 34.90
C ALA A 962 52.03 19.24 36.16
N HIS A 963 52.74 18.70 37.17
CA HIS A 963 53.11 19.43 38.38
C HIS A 963 54.07 20.59 38.10
N ALA A 964 55.00 20.42 37.15
CA ALA A 964 55.97 21.45 36.77
C ALA A 964 55.42 22.51 35.79
N ALA A 965 54.28 22.25 35.13
CA ALA A 965 53.70 23.14 34.13
C ALA A 965 53.19 24.44 34.76
N THR A 966 53.66 25.58 34.23
CA THR A 966 53.26 26.93 34.67
C THR A 966 51.96 27.39 34.01
N GLU A 967 51.69 26.95 32.78
CA GLU A 967 50.45 27.24 32.07
C GLU A 967 49.38 26.17 32.33
N GLU A 968 48.14 26.62 32.56
CA GLU A 968 47.01 25.73 32.88
C GLU A 968 46.66 24.79 31.71
N LYS A 969 46.80 25.27 30.47
CA LYS A 969 46.56 24.47 29.26
C LYS A 969 47.47 23.25 29.18
N ASP A 970 48.77 23.45 29.41
CA ASP A 970 49.77 22.38 29.36
C ASP A 970 49.58 21.39 30.52
N ARG A 971 49.27 21.91 31.72
CA ARG A 971 48.94 21.08 32.87
C ARG A 971 47.77 20.15 32.59
N ASN A 972 46.66 20.68 32.05
CA ASN A 972 45.48 19.90 31.71
C ASN A 972 45.78 18.88 30.60
N GLY A 973 46.58 19.26 29.61
CA GLY A 973 47.03 18.36 28.55
C GLY A 973 47.82 17.16 29.09
N PHE A 974 48.79 17.39 29.97
CA PHE A 974 49.57 16.31 30.59
C PHE A 974 48.73 15.42 31.51
N ILE A 975 47.80 16.00 32.28
CA ILE A 975 46.88 15.20 33.12
C ILE A 975 46.00 14.31 32.25
N SER A 976 45.38 14.86 31.19
CA SER A 976 44.56 14.08 30.27
C SER A 976 45.35 12.93 29.63
N LYS A 977 46.57 13.20 29.14
CA LYS A 977 47.44 12.17 28.58
C LYS A 977 47.86 11.12 29.62
N SER A 978 48.07 11.52 30.88
CA SER A 978 48.40 10.58 31.95
C SER A 978 47.26 9.61 32.24
N VAL A 979 46.01 10.07 32.13
CA VAL A 979 44.82 9.21 32.26
C VAL A 979 44.73 8.23 31.10
N GLU A 980 44.94 8.70 29.85
CA GLU A 980 44.99 7.83 28.67
C GLU A 980 46.04 6.71 28.83
N VAL A 981 47.26 7.06 29.26
CA VAL A 981 48.33 6.08 29.52
C VAL A 981 47.97 5.14 30.67
N ALA A 982 47.30 5.64 31.71
CA ALA A 982 46.86 4.82 32.83
C ALA A 982 45.82 3.77 32.41
N LEU A 983 44.97 4.06 31.41
CA LEU A 983 44.02 3.08 30.88
C LEU A 983 44.69 1.88 30.21
N ILE A 984 45.92 2.02 29.70
CA ILE A 984 46.72 0.90 29.14
C ILE A 984 47.16 -0.09 30.24
N LEU A 985 47.17 0.34 31.50
CA LEU A 985 47.60 -0.49 32.64
C LEU A 985 46.51 -1.44 33.12
N LEU A 986 45.24 -1.11 32.87
CA LEU A 986 44.06 -1.90 33.17
C LEU A 986 43.97 -3.06 32.17
#